data_AF-A0A1W1ZSG9-F1
#
_entry.id   AF-A0A1W1ZSG9-F1
#
_cell.length_a   1.000
_cell.length_b   1.000
_cell.length_c   1.000
_cell.angle_alpha   90.00
_cell.angle_beta   90.00
_cell.angle_gamma   90.00
#
_symmetry.space_group_name_H-M   'P 1'
#
loop_
_entity.id
_entity.type
_entity.pdbx_description
1 polymer ?
#
loop_
_entity_poly.entity_id
_entity_poly.type
_entity_poly.pdbx_seq_one_letter_code
_entity_poly.pdbx_strand_id
1 'polypeptide(L)'
;MYGWILHDNTEIHEIKRAADEAAKANVTIELVYPKDIDLILDNTNSGAVYVKGVKKQLPEFALAAFLAEVDYYNLAVLRQLDALGVLCINTADALLKSGDKLVTSQILLQKGIPVAKTALLRPGSDLKTIEREFGLPLVVKVLRGSKGKGVLLINTLGELKNLVELYEAGGFRDEVLIQEYIATTKGRDLRVFVCGGKALGCFMRQNAGDGFKSNISGGGHGSTHPLTDEIKNLAELVAQTLGLNIGGIDLLFGPNGFIVGEANSLPGFQGLEAATGMNIPGMILRSIAAQLASRPAARWRIQQVLAESQTIPLPQVLLSLPKTVLPGVVRSLFSSCPESQQTVLLEMVNRCQNTEFGKNHNFAAIKSIEDFRNHVPISSWPDYEAYAERLANGEENILFPGKAEYFITSSGTSSNKPKMIPESTAGAAAKKAISAVRRLVTFSLFPNLTKLGHFLALSNAAANSVTPAGIPVGFASGITRSQADATLAALDAYPPEIMDITDSESVDYLIMRFALLHKDMMAIVGNNAGRMRVLAEYAQKHAQELIDDIAAGTISQRLPISPDIRKLLEEKLNPAPERAAELRQILEAEGGAFLPKDYWPHLMIATFWLASTVGTYVDDVRPLLGPKVTYLDVGYGSSEVKINIPLKPNEPCAPLAPFIAFFEFLPVTGGEPLLAHELKDGEIYELIVTTYSGLYRYNMQDLIKVGGFTGNTPNIEFVSKSTEIANIADEKIPGSDLNQCIREIAASMGLPLRQCQMSPDQTSRQYVFLAEPETHTVDFPVEQLITEFDEAMKKKHFGYSLFRNQQLLNLPTLRLMKQGWQEHLYQQRLKPGVTIAQIKLPFIVKTLPDSTWFV
;
A
#
# COMPACT_ATOMS: atom_id res chain seq x y z
N MET A 1 9.45 7.19 31.10
CA MET A 1 9.79 7.68 29.75
C MET A 1 11.27 8.03 29.74
N TYR A 2 12.00 7.65 28.69
CA TYR A 2 13.40 8.01 28.46
C TYR A 2 13.52 8.81 27.16
N GLY A 3 14.11 10.00 27.21
CA GLY A 3 14.22 10.88 26.06
C GLY A 3 15.54 11.63 25.98
N TRP A 4 15.87 12.12 24.78
CA TRP A 4 17.03 12.97 24.55
C TRP A 4 16.59 14.41 24.28
N ILE A 5 17.34 15.38 24.82
CA ILE A 5 17.32 16.75 24.34
C ILE A 5 18.61 16.97 23.55
N LEU A 6 18.47 17.18 22.26
CA LEU A 6 19.56 17.53 21.36
C LEU A 6 19.81 19.03 21.46
N HIS A 7 21.00 19.43 21.89
CA HIS A 7 21.34 20.85 22.10
C HIS A 7 22.62 21.23 21.35
N ASP A 8 22.85 22.51 21.11
CA ASP A 8 24.03 23.05 20.40
C ASP A 8 25.08 23.64 21.36
N ASN A 9 25.23 23.07 22.57
CA ASN A 9 26.10 23.55 23.66
C ASN A 9 25.84 25.00 24.14
N THR A 10 24.73 25.62 23.73
CA THR A 10 24.29 26.89 24.30
C THR A 10 23.53 26.66 25.61
N GLU A 11 23.77 27.49 26.62
CA GLU A 11 22.95 27.45 27.84
C GLU A 11 21.57 28.03 27.54
N ILE A 12 20.55 27.17 27.59
CA ILE A 12 19.16 27.54 27.37
C ILE A 12 18.39 27.34 28.66
N HIS A 13 17.79 28.41 29.18
CA HIS A 13 16.97 28.35 30.39
C HIS A 13 15.82 27.36 30.24
N GLU A 14 15.18 27.33 29.08
CA GLU A 14 14.08 26.43 28.74
C GLU A 14 14.48 24.96 28.86
N ILE A 15 15.72 24.59 28.46
CA ILE A 15 16.23 23.21 28.61
C ILE A 15 16.33 22.86 30.09
N LYS A 16 16.93 23.73 30.90
CA LYS A 16 17.07 23.50 32.36
C LYS A 16 15.71 23.36 33.03
N ARG A 17 14.80 24.30 32.74
CA ARG A 17 13.43 24.31 33.28
C ARG A 17 12.64 23.07 32.87
N ALA A 18 12.85 22.55 31.65
CA ALA A 18 12.24 21.31 31.17
C ALA A 18 12.83 20.05 31.81
N ALA A 19 14.15 20.01 32.01
CA ALA A 19 14.84 18.91 32.70
C ALA A 19 14.39 18.81 34.17
N ASP A 20 14.28 19.95 34.87
CA ASP A 20 13.78 20.00 36.26
C ASP A 20 12.34 19.48 36.38
N GLU A 21 11.48 19.82 35.42
CA GLU A 21 10.09 19.34 35.40
C GLU A 21 10.00 17.84 35.04
N ALA A 22 10.86 17.37 34.13
CA ALA A 22 10.96 15.97 33.77
C ALA A 22 11.36 15.09 34.95
N ALA A 23 12.32 15.55 35.75
CA ALA A 23 12.72 14.86 36.98
C ALA A 23 11.54 14.69 37.96
N LYS A 24 10.72 15.72 38.16
CA LYS A 24 9.50 15.64 38.98
C LYS A 24 8.46 14.67 38.42
N ALA A 25 8.42 14.50 37.10
CA ALA A 25 7.48 13.63 36.40
C ALA A 25 8.00 12.19 36.20
N ASN A 26 9.11 11.78 36.83
CA ASN A 26 9.77 10.48 36.62
C ASN A 26 10.12 10.21 35.14
N VAL A 27 10.55 11.26 34.43
CA VAL A 27 11.04 11.19 33.05
C VAL A 27 12.54 11.35 33.06
N THR A 28 13.26 10.37 32.53
CA THR A 28 14.72 10.44 32.38
C THR A 28 15.06 11.19 31.10
N ILE A 29 15.75 12.31 31.21
CA ILE A 29 16.23 13.10 30.07
C ILE A 29 17.76 13.07 30.05
N GLU A 30 18.32 12.74 28.89
CA GLU A 30 19.75 12.87 28.61
C GLU A 30 19.97 14.08 27.68
N LEU A 31 20.89 14.96 28.06
CA LEU A 31 21.34 16.05 27.18
C LEU A 31 22.42 15.50 26.27
N VAL A 32 22.19 15.54 24.97
CA VAL A 32 23.10 14.97 23.97
C VAL A 32 23.48 16.04 22.97
N TYR A 33 24.78 16.25 22.79
CA TYR A 33 25.29 17.11 21.73
C TYR A 33 25.31 16.30 20.42
N PRO A 34 24.62 16.72 19.34
CA PRO A 34 24.49 15.90 18.13
C PRO A 34 25.83 15.51 17.50
N LYS A 35 26.87 16.33 17.63
CA LYS A 35 28.21 16.02 17.07
C LYS A 35 28.94 14.93 17.82
N ASP A 36 28.49 14.58 19.02
CA ASP A 36 29.00 13.42 19.75
C ASP A 36 28.40 12.10 19.26
N ILE A 37 27.42 12.14 18.35
CA ILE A 37 26.77 10.96 17.77
C ILE A 37 27.50 10.56 16.48
N ASP A 38 27.97 9.31 16.43
CA ASP A 38 28.54 8.71 15.22
C ASP A 38 27.41 8.16 14.33
N LEU A 39 27.32 8.65 13.09
CA LEU A 39 26.36 8.16 12.10
C LEU A 39 26.97 7.01 11.29
N ILE A 40 26.78 5.78 11.79
CA ILE A 40 27.24 4.56 11.12
C ILE A 40 26.04 3.88 10.44
N LEU A 41 26.09 3.79 9.11
CA LEU A 41 25.07 3.15 8.29
C LEU A 41 25.65 1.90 7.63
N ASP A 42 25.14 0.73 7.97
CA ASP A 42 25.48 -0.51 7.29
C ASP A 42 24.28 -1.49 7.35
N ASN A 43 24.29 -2.50 6.48
CA ASN A 43 23.20 -3.48 6.38
C ASN A 43 23.18 -4.51 7.54
N THR A 44 24.18 -4.48 8.43
CA THR A 44 24.35 -5.41 9.56
C THR A 44 24.04 -4.78 10.92
N ASN A 45 23.97 -3.46 10.98
CA ASN A 45 23.86 -2.73 12.22
C ASN A 45 22.41 -2.74 12.69
N SER A 46 22.22 -3.32 13.87
CA SER A 46 20.97 -3.42 14.65
C SER A 46 20.25 -2.10 14.97
N GLY A 47 20.55 -0.99 14.29
CA GLY A 47 20.11 0.35 14.65
C GLY A 47 20.83 0.92 15.88
N ALA A 48 22.07 0.49 16.14
CA ALA A 48 22.85 0.98 17.27
C ALA A 48 23.30 2.43 17.05
N VAL A 49 23.11 3.26 18.08
CA VAL A 49 23.62 4.64 18.12
C VAL A 49 24.77 4.71 19.12
N TYR A 50 25.88 5.32 18.70
CA TYR A 50 27.05 5.53 19.54
C TYR A 50 27.16 7.01 19.89
N VAL A 51 27.37 7.29 21.18
CA VAL A 51 27.63 8.65 21.68
C VAL A 51 29.02 8.63 22.30
N LYS A 52 29.95 9.40 21.75
CA LYS A 52 31.39 9.39 22.12
C LYS A 52 31.99 7.98 22.11
N GLY A 53 31.68 7.20 21.07
CA GLY A 53 32.13 5.80 20.93
C GLY A 53 31.45 4.79 21.85
N VAL A 54 30.51 5.20 22.71
CA VAL A 54 29.76 4.29 23.60
C VAL A 54 28.40 3.98 23.00
N LYS A 55 28.09 2.69 22.82
CA LYS A 55 26.77 2.24 22.38
C LYS A 55 25.71 2.65 23.41
N LYS A 56 24.71 3.42 22.96
CA LYS A 56 23.60 3.89 23.79
C LYS A 56 22.31 3.16 23.44
N GLN A 57 21.42 3.05 24.43
CA GLN A 57 20.04 2.68 24.20
C GLN A 57 19.34 3.83 23.46
N LEU A 58 18.55 3.49 22.43
CA LEU A 58 17.73 4.48 21.73
C LEU A 58 16.68 5.11 22.68
N PRO A 59 16.51 6.43 22.67
CA PRO A 59 15.46 7.09 23.44
C PRO A 59 14.07 6.81 22.85
N GLU A 60 13.02 6.94 23.67
CA GLU A 60 11.65 6.86 23.20
C GLU A 60 11.25 8.13 22.41
N PHE A 61 11.83 9.28 22.78
CA PHE A 61 11.64 10.55 22.09
C PHE A 61 12.90 11.41 22.05
N ALA A 62 13.01 12.29 21.06
CA ALA A 62 14.08 13.27 20.93
C ALA A 62 13.51 14.68 20.68
N LEU A 63 13.96 15.66 21.46
CA LEU A 63 13.60 17.07 21.32
C LEU A 63 14.81 17.84 20.77
N ALA A 64 14.65 18.47 19.61
CA ALA A 64 15.68 19.33 19.03
C ALA A 64 15.59 20.75 19.59
N ALA A 65 16.59 21.14 20.38
CA ALA A 65 16.73 22.44 21.01
C ALA A 65 17.93 23.20 20.41
N PHE A 66 17.88 23.46 19.10
CA PHE A 66 18.91 24.21 18.38
C PHE A 66 18.53 25.70 18.34
N LEU A 67 19.39 26.58 18.85
CA LEU A 67 19.17 28.03 18.85
C LEU A 67 19.86 28.73 17.68
N ALA A 68 21.04 28.25 17.28
CA ALA A 68 21.87 28.88 16.26
C ALA A 68 22.20 27.95 15.08
N GLU A 69 22.23 26.64 15.30
CA GLU A 69 22.77 25.66 14.33
C GLU A 69 21.71 24.66 13.84
N VAL A 70 20.87 25.09 12.89
CA VAL A 70 20.19 24.14 12.00
C VAL A 70 21.14 23.84 10.84
N ASP A 71 22.11 22.97 11.10
CA ASP A 71 23.06 22.52 10.08
C ASP A 71 22.76 21.11 9.57
N TYR A 72 23.45 20.74 8.50
CA TYR A 72 23.23 19.46 7.82
C TYR A 72 23.38 18.26 8.77
N TYR A 73 24.39 18.28 9.65
CA TYR A 73 24.70 17.13 10.50
C TYR A 73 23.68 16.97 11.63
N ASN A 74 23.25 18.07 12.25
CA ASN A 74 22.21 18.05 13.28
C ASN A 74 20.89 17.50 12.71
N LEU A 75 20.55 17.91 11.49
CA LEU A 75 19.40 17.38 10.76
C LEU A 75 19.58 15.91 10.37
N ALA A 76 20.79 15.48 9.98
CA ALA A 76 21.08 14.09 9.64
C ALA A 76 20.90 13.15 10.85
N VAL A 77 21.39 13.55 12.03
CA VAL A 77 21.16 12.85 13.30
C VAL A 77 19.67 12.70 13.58
N LEU A 78 18.90 13.78 13.43
CA LEU A 78 17.47 13.77 13.70
C LEU A 78 16.68 12.88 12.72
N ARG A 79 17.07 12.86 11.44
CA ARG A 79 16.53 11.93 10.43
C ARG A 79 16.86 10.47 10.77
N GLN A 80 18.07 10.21 11.24
CA GLN A 80 18.48 8.86 11.64
C GLN A 80 17.66 8.38 12.84
N LEU A 81 17.49 9.21 13.87
CA LEU A 81 16.66 8.86 15.03
C LEU A 81 15.21 8.59 14.63
N ASP A 82 14.63 9.41 13.75
CA ASP A 82 13.27 9.22 13.24
C ASP A 82 13.14 7.91 12.43
N ALA A 83 14.13 7.61 11.58
CA ALA A 83 14.20 6.36 10.82
C ALA A 83 14.32 5.12 11.72
N LEU A 84 14.99 5.26 12.88
CA LEU A 84 15.10 4.22 13.91
C LEU A 84 13.86 4.12 14.83
N GLY A 85 12.81 4.91 14.55
CA GLY A 85 11.52 4.85 15.25
C GLY A 85 11.42 5.72 16.50
N VAL A 86 12.42 6.55 16.79
CA VAL A 86 12.37 7.53 17.90
C VAL A 86 11.31 8.60 17.59
N LEU A 87 10.50 8.99 18.56
CA LEU A 87 9.59 10.13 18.41
C LEU A 87 10.39 11.44 18.41
N CYS A 88 10.73 11.94 17.23
CA CYS A 88 11.29 13.28 17.07
C CYS A 88 10.17 14.32 17.21
N ILE A 89 10.23 15.15 18.26
CA ILE A 89 9.16 16.10 18.59
C ILE A 89 8.93 17.09 17.45
N ASN A 90 9.95 17.87 17.09
CA ASN A 90 9.98 18.54 15.79
C ASN A 90 10.93 17.74 14.90
N THR A 91 10.50 17.40 13.69
CA THR A 91 11.30 16.63 12.73
C THR A 91 12.32 17.53 12.02
N ALA A 92 13.28 16.91 11.33
CA ALA A 92 14.24 17.65 10.51
C ALA A 92 13.56 18.52 9.44
N ASP A 93 12.47 18.04 8.87
CA ASP A 93 11.66 18.79 7.90
C ASP A 93 10.95 19.98 8.55
N ALA A 94 10.38 19.81 9.74
CA ALA A 94 9.74 20.91 10.48
C ALA A 94 10.75 22.03 10.84
N LEU A 95 11.97 21.65 11.23
CA LEU A 95 13.06 22.60 11.50
C LEU A 95 13.49 23.34 10.24
N LEU A 96 13.59 22.67 9.09
CA LEU A 96 13.93 23.31 7.81
C LEU A 96 12.84 24.29 7.37
N LYS A 97 11.56 23.89 7.45
CA LYS A 97 10.42 24.72 7.05
C LYS A 97 10.30 25.99 7.89
N SER A 98 10.51 25.88 9.21
CA SER A 98 10.38 27.00 10.16
C SER A 98 11.67 27.83 10.32
N GLY A 99 12.83 27.29 9.97
CA GLY A 99 14.12 27.99 10.10
C GLY A 99 14.38 29.05 9.03
N ASP A 100 13.64 29.00 7.91
CA ASP A 100 13.74 29.94 6.80
C ASP A 100 12.43 30.73 6.66
N LYS A 101 12.50 32.05 6.88
CA LYS A 101 11.33 32.95 6.87
C LYS A 101 10.69 33.09 5.49
N LEU A 102 11.48 32.98 4.41
CA LEU A 102 10.96 33.06 3.04
C LEU A 102 10.24 31.77 2.70
N VAL A 103 10.86 30.62 2.98
CA VAL A 103 10.25 29.29 2.78
C VAL A 103 8.98 29.16 3.60
N THR A 104 9.00 29.58 4.88
CA THR A 104 7.79 29.63 5.72
C THR A 104 6.68 30.41 5.01
N SER A 105 6.96 31.64 4.57
CA SER A 105 5.95 32.50 3.93
C SER A 105 5.41 31.91 2.63
N GLN A 106 6.27 31.30 1.81
CA GLN A 106 5.87 30.63 0.56
C GLN A 106 4.92 29.45 0.83
N ILE A 107 5.26 28.61 1.80
CA ILE A 107 4.43 27.45 2.18
C ILE A 107 3.06 27.92 2.70
N LEU A 108 3.05 28.95 3.57
CA LEU A 108 1.80 29.48 4.14
C LEU A 108 0.90 30.12 3.07
N LEU A 109 1.48 30.90 2.14
CA LEU A 109 0.74 31.50 1.01
C LEU A 109 0.09 30.43 0.11
N GLN A 110 0.81 29.33 -0.17
CA GLN A 110 0.27 28.23 -0.97
C GLN A 110 -0.96 27.57 -0.31
N LYS A 111 -1.10 27.69 1.01
CA LYS A 111 -2.26 27.20 1.78
C LYS A 111 -3.33 28.26 2.03
N GLY A 112 -3.18 29.46 1.47
CA GLY A 112 -4.09 30.58 1.69
C GLY A 112 -4.03 31.15 3.11
N ILE A 113 -2.95 30.89 3.85
CA ILE A 113 -2.76 31.41 5.21
C ILE A 113 -2.23 32.85 5.12
N PRO A 114 -2.84 33.81 5.82
CA PRO A 114 -2.47 35.22 5.72
C PRO A 114 -1.05 35.45 6.28
N VAL A 115 -0.16 35.97 5.45
CA VAL A 115 1.18 36.48 5.81
C VAL A 115 1.32 37.91 5.27
N ALA A 116 2.21 38.71 5.86
CA ALA A 116 2.48 40.04 5.33
C ALA A 116 3.18 39.94 3.96
N LYS A 117 2.85 40.85 3.03
CA LYS A 117 3.47 40.88 1.69
C LYS A 117 4.98 40.93 1.87
N THR A 118 5.70 40.00 1.24
CA THR A 118 7.15 39.77 1.48
C THR A 118 7.88 39.59 0.15
N ALA A 119 9.08 40.17 0.03
CA ALA A 119 10.00 40.00 -1.10
C ALA A 119 11.43 39.72 -0.62
N LEU A 120 12.19 39.01 -1.45
CA LEU A 120 13.62 38.83 -1.26
C LEU A 120 14.38 40.02 -1.89
N LEU A 121 15.23 40.68 -1.10
CA LEU A 121 16.08 41.77 -1.54
C LEU A 121 17.46 41.23 -1.92
N ARG A 122 17.94 41.60 -3.10
CA ARG A 122 19.29 41.28 -3.60
C ARG A 122 19.99 42.51 -4.18
N PRO A 123 21.34 42.50 -4.31
CA PRO A 123 22.06 43.49 -5.10
C PRO A 123 21.43 43.69 -6.49
N GLY A 124 21.26 44.95 -6.90
CA GLY A 124 20.60 45.29 -8.16
C GLY A 124 19.07 45.11 -8.22
N SER A 125 18.38 44.95 -7.08
CA SER A 125 16.90 44.97 -7.04
C SER A 125 16.33 46.33 -7.45
N ASP A 126 15.23 46.35 -8.21
CA ASP A 126 14.56 47.60 -8.59
C ASP A 126 13.78 48.20 -7.42
N LEU A 127 14.41 49.16 -6.75
CA LEU A 127 13.85 49.82 -5.57
C LEU A 127 12.59 50.63 -5.88
N LYS A 128 12.41 51.12 -7.11
CA LYS A 128 11.18 51.84 -7.51
C LYS A 128 9.99 50.90 -7.59
N THR A 129 10.21 49.70 -8.12
CA THR A 129 9.17 48.65 -8.11
C THR A 129 8.85 48.22 -6.68
N ILE A 130 9.86 48.08 -5.81
CA ILE A 130 9.62 47.79 -4.39
C ILE A 130 8.75 48.87 -3.73
N GLU A 131 9.09 50.15 -3.90
CA GLU A 131 8.31 51.26 -3.32
C GLU A 131 6.88 51.28 -3.85
N ARG A 132 6.68 51.08 -5.16
CA ARG A 132 5.34 51.02 -5.76
C ARG A 132 4.51 49.86 -5.20
N GLU A 133 5.13 48.70 -5.02
CA GLU A 133 4.43 47.48 -4.61
C GLU A 133 4.18 47.37 -3.10
N PHE A 134 5.09 47.88 -2.27
CA PHE A 134 5.04 47.73 -0.81
C PHE A 134 4.61 49.01 -0.09
N GLY A 135 4.75 50.17 -0.73
CA GLY A 135 4.62 51.46 -0.06
C GLY A 135 5.73 51.71 0.97
N LEU A 136 5.64 52.85 1.63
CA LEU A 136 6.49 53.23 2.76
C LEU A 136 5.61 53.68 3.94
N PRO A 137 6.02 53.41 5.19
CA PRO A 137 7.25 52.70 5.57
C PRO A 137 7.17 51.18 5.28
N LEU A 138 8.31 50.50 5.19
CA LEU A 138 8.42 49.05 5.03
C LEU A 138 9.39 48.43 6.04
N VAL A 139 9.30 47.12 6.25
CA VAL A 139 10.15 46.39 7.19
C VAL A 139 11.21 45.59 6.45
N VAL A 140 12.47 45.75 6.83
CA VAL A 140 13.58 44.91 6.37
C VAL A 140 13.93 43.90 7.46
N LYS A 141 14.17 42.64 7.09
CA LYS A 141 14.53 41.54 8.00
C LYS A 141 15.66 40.70 7.42
N VAL A 142 16.62 40.27 8.24
CA VAL A 142 17.56 39.20 7.84
C VAL A 142 16.88 37.83 7.85
N LEU A 143 17.21 36.97 6.88
CA LEU A 143 16.60 35.65 6.70
C LEU A 143 16.79 34.77 7.94
N ARG A 144 18.04 34.66 8.40
CA ARG A 144 18.44 33.90 9.59
C ARG A 144 18.78 34.86 10.72
N GLY A 145 18.03 34.79 11.81
CA GLY A 145 18.20 35.69 12.95
C GLY A 145 17.03 35.60 13.92
N SER A 146 17.31 35.88 15.20
CA SER A 146 16.35 35.80 16.31
C SER A 146 16.38 37.07 17.18
N LYS A 147 15.36 37.23 18.04
CA LYS A 147 15.25 38.33 19.03
C LYS A 147 15.26 39.75 18.43
N GLY A 148 14.84 39.90 17.17
CA GLY A 148 14.67 41.20 16.48
C GLY A 148 15.96 41.95 16.14
N LYS A 149 17.12 41.27 16.24
CA LYS A 149 18.37 41.73 15.61
C LYS A 149 18.23 41.57 14.09
N GLY A 150 18.66 42.58 13.33
CA GLY A 150 18.52 42.57 11.87
C GLY A 150 17.11 42.85 11.34
N VAL A 151 16.24 43.49 12.14
CA VAL A 151 14.95 44.02 11.69
C VAL A 151 15.01 45.55 11.69
N LEU A 152 14.68 46.21 10.58
CA LEU A 152 14.71 47.66 10.41
C LEU A 152 13.37 48.15 9.85
N LEU A 153 12.95 49.34 10.26
CA LEU A 153 11.84 50.05 9.65
C LEU A 153 12.44 51.12 8.73
N ILE A 154 12.04 51.11 7.47
CA ILE A 154 12.53 52.01 6.43
C ILE A 154 11.40 52.96 6.07
N ASN A 155 11.60 54.25 6.30
CA ASN A 155 10.59 55.28 6.11
C ASN A 155 10.71 55.98 4.75
N THR A 156 11.89 55.94 4.14
CA THR A 156 12.17 56.63 2.87
C THR A 156 12.89 55.71 1.89
N LEU A 157 12.69 55.94 0.59
CA LEU A 157 13.44 55.23 -0.45
C LEU A 157 14.96 55.44 -0.32
N GLY A 158 15.39 56.60 0.18
CA GLY A 158 16.80 56.90 0.45
C GLY A 158 17.40 55.99 1.52
N GLU A 159 16.67 55.73 2.60
CA GLU A 159 17.08 54.77 3.64
C GLU A 159 17.23 53.34 3.06
N LEU A 160 16.29 52.91 2.21
CA LEU A 160 16.37 51.62 1.54
C LEU A 160 17.60 51.53 0.63
N LYS A 161 17.86 52.60 -0.13
CA LYS A 161 18.99 52.66 -1.07
C LYS A 161 20.33 52.56 -0.33
N ASN A 162 20.50 53.31 0.77
CA ASN A 162 21.72 53.27 1.58
C ASN A 162 21.95 51.87 2.18
N LEU A 163 20.88 51.18 2.58
CA LEU A 163 20.98 49.80 3.06
C LEU A 163 21.47 48.85 1.97
N VAL A 164 20.96 48.97 0.73
CA VAL A 164 21.40 48.13 -0.39
C VAL A 164 22.85 48.43 -0.78
N GLU A 165 23.25 49.70 -0.84
CA GLU A 165 24.64 50.09 -1.08
C GLU A 165 25.58 49.52 0.00
N LEU A 166 25.16 49.52 1.27
CA LEU A 166 25.90 48.89 2.36
C LEU A 166 25.93 47.36 2.25
N TYR A 167 24.82 46.74 1.84
CA TYR A 167 24.72 45.30 1.62
C TYR A 167 25.67 44.83 0.52
N GLU A 168 25.75 45.59 -0.57
CA GLU A 168 26.67 45.38 -1.69
C GLU A 168 28.14 45.59 -1.31
N ALA A 169 28.46 46.68 -0.60
CA ALA A 169 29.83 47.00 -0.20
C ALA A 169 30.38 46.08 0.91
N GLY A 170 29.51 45.61 1.82
CA GLY A 170 29.90 44.86 3.00
C GLY A 170 30.13 43.36 2.79
N GLY A 171 29.84 42.82 1.60
CA GLY A 171 29.98 41.39 1.32
C GLY A 171 29.17 40.50 2.27
N PHE A 172 28.02 40.99 2.73
CA PHE A 172 27.15 40.27 3.66
C PHE A 172 26.68 38.96 3.03
N ARG A 173 26.82 37.86 3.77
CA ARG A 173 26.47 36.51 3.30
C ARG A 173 25.01 36.13 3.58
N ASP A 174 24.34 36.82 4.50
CA ASP A 174 22.96 36.53 4.85
C ASP A 174 21.99 37.22 3.88
N GLU A 175 20.94 36.51 3.49
CA GLU A 175 19.89 37.05 2.65
C GLU A 175 18.98 38.04 3.42
N VAL A 176 18.47 39.05 2.71
CA VAL A 176 17.63 40.11 3.27
C VAL A 176 16.23 40.05 2.69
N LEU A 177 15.22 40.15 3.55
CA LEU A 177 13.80 40.21 3.18
C LEU A 177 13.26 41.62 3.38
N ILE A 178 12.35 42.01 2.50
CA ILE A 178 11.47 43.17 2.64
C ILE A 178 10.07 42.67 2.91
N GLN A 179 9.38 43.30 3.85
CA GLN A 179 8.02 42.98 4.23
C GLN A 179 7.20 44.26 4.40
N GLU A 180 5.93 44.21 4.03
CA GLU A 180 4.97 45.29 4.26
C GLU A 180 4.90 45.65 5.76
N TYR A 181 4.80 46.95 6.04
CA TYR A 181 4.62 47.43 7.40
C TYR A 181 3.14 47.43 7.79
N ILE A 182 2.80 46.61 8.78
CA ILE A 182 1.44 46.51 9.31
C ILE A 182 1.26 47.52 10.45
N ALA A 183 0.76 48.72 10.15
CA ALA A 183 0.70 49.83 11.12
C ALA A 183 -0.12 49.53 12.38
N THR A 184 -1.17 48.72 12.27
CA THR A 184 -2.06 48.29 13.37
C THR A 184 -1.37 47.41 14.42
N THR A 185 -0.19 46.85 14.08
CA THR A 185 0.66 46.05 14.97
C THR A 185 1.81 46.86 15.59
N LYS A 186 1.89 48.18 15.37
CA LYS A 186 3.00 49.01 15.89
C LYS A 186 3.24 48.76 17.38
N GLY A 187 4.44 48.31 17.72
CA GLY A 187 4.87 48.08 19.11
C GLY A 187 4.24 46.87 19.81
N ARG A 188 3.39 46.08 19.12
CA ARG A 188 2.71 44.92 19.71
C ARG A 188 2.55 43.74 18.76
N ASP A 189 2.63 42.53 19.31
CA ASP A 189 2.23 41.31 18.62
C ASP A 189 1.65 40.29 19.61
N LEU A 190 1.06 39.23 19.07
CA LEU A 190 0.55 38.13 19.86
C LEU A 190 1.41 36.87 19.61
N ARG A 191 2.02 36.33 20.67
CA ARG A 191 2.70 35.03 20.62
C ARG A 191 1.74 33.94 21.04
N VAL A 192 1.47 33.00 20.14
CA VAL A 192 0.68 31.79 20.42
C VAL A 192 1.63 30.61 20.59
N PHE A 193 1.46 29.87 21.68
CA PHE A 193 2.22 28.64 21.93
C PHE A 193 1.41 27.43 21.49
N VAL A 194 2.03 26.59 20.66
CA VAL A 194 1.44 25.35 20.15
C VAL A 194 2.21 24.16 20.70
N CYS A 195 1.49 23.11 21.11
CA CYS A 195 2.04 21.84 21.57
C CYS A 195 1.16 20.67 21.12
N GLY A 196 1.75 19.61 20.59
CA GLY A 196 0.99 18.50 19.97
C GLY A 196 0.08 18.95 18.83
N GLY A 197 0.45 20.04 18.14
CA GLY A 197 -0.39 20.66 17.09
C GLY A 197 -1.61 21.43 17.61
N LYS A 198 -1.72 21.68 18.93
CA LYS A 198 -2.82 22.44 19.54
C LYS A 198 -2.34 23.75 20.16
N ALA A 199 -3.07 24.83 19.93
CA ALA A 199 -2.79 26.11 20.56
C ALA A 199 -3.20 26.05 22.04
N LEU A 200 -2.23 26.22 22.94
CA LEU A 200 -2.42 26.07 24.39
C LEU A 200 -2.71 27.40 25.08
N GLY A 201 -2.20 28.49 24.53
CA GLY A 201 -2.40 29.82 25.07
C GLY A 201 -1.61 30.85 24.27
N CYS A 202 -1.93 32.11 24.52
CA CYS A 202 -1.24 33.24 23.91
C CYS A 202 -1.04 34.37 24.91
N PHE A 203 -0.05 35.20 24.64
CA PHE A 203 0.19 36.42 25.38
C PHE A 203 0.58 37.54 24.43
N MET A 204 0.15 38.76 24.76
CA MET A 204 0.50 39.95 24.03
C MET A 204 1.90 40.39 24.45
N ARG A 205 2.77 40.66 23.48
CA ARG A 205 4.07 41.30 23.72
C ARG A 205 3.97 42.77 23.33
N GLN A 206 4.24 43.67 24.26
CA GLN A 206 4.26 45.12 24.02
C GLN A 206 5.60 45.71 24.42
N ASN A 207 6.07 46.70 23.67
CA ASN A 207 7.24 47.47 24.06
C ASN A 207 6.91 48.55 25.11
N ALA A 208 7.95 49.05 25.78
CA ALA A 208 7.82 50.06 26.84
C ALA A 208 7.93 51.52 26.34
N GLY A 209 8.02 51.76 25.03
CA GLY A 209 8.19 53.09 24.44
C GLY A 209 7.64 53.16 23.01
N ASP A 210 7.86 54.28 22.30
CA ASP A 210 7.29 54.52 20.96
C ASP A 210 8.02 53.76 19.81
N GLY A 211 8.70 52.66 20.14
CA GLY A 211 9.39 51.83 19.16
C GLY A 211 8.41 51.06 18.27
N PHE A 212 8.85 50.61 17.09
CA PHE A 212 8.00 49.80 16.21
C PHE A 212 8.02 48.30 16.56
N LYS A 213 9.07 47.81 17.23
CA LYS A 213 9.25 46.40 17.59
C LYS A 213 8.58 46.06 18.92
N SER A 214 8.02 44.86 19.03
CA SER A 214 7.26 44.30 20.17
C SER A 214 8.10 43.45 21.14
N ASN A 215 9.43 43.42 21.03
CA ASN A 215 10.26 42.47 21.77
C ASN A 215 10.40 42.78 23.26
N ILE A 216 10.12 41.80 24.11
CA ILE A 216 10.29 41.84 25.58
C ILE A 216 11.76 42.01 25.99
N SER A 217 12.70 41.46 25.22
CA SER A 217 14.15 41.55 25.52
C SER A 217 14.73 42.98 25.49
N GLY A 218 13.97 43.96 24.98
CA GLY A 218 14.31 45.39 25.00
C GLY A 218 13.62 46.19 26.11
N GLY A 219 13.09 45.54 27.15
CA GLY A 219 12.36 46.18 28.25
C GLY A 219 10.84 46.21 28.08
N GLY A 220 10.28 45.44 27.13
CA GLY A 220 8.83 45.31 26.94
C GLY A 220 8.13 44.46 28.00
N HIS A 221 6.80 44.57 28.09
CA HIS A 221 5.97 43.80 29.02
C HIS A 221 5.10 42.78 28.28
N GLY A 222 4.89 41.61 28.90
CA GLY A 222 3.95 40.59 28.43
C GLY A 222 2.66 40.65 29.24
N SER A 223 1.50 40.63 28.58
CA SER A 223 0.19 40.56 29.24
C SER A 223 -0.64 39.40 28.68
N THR A 224 -1.52 38.85 29.52
CA THR A 224 -2.43 37.77 29.08
C THR A 224 -3.36 38.26 27.99
N HIS A 225 -3.60 37.41 26.99
CA HIS A 225 -4.60 37.68 25.95
C HIS A 225 -5.49 36.44 25.78
N PRO A 226 -6.82 36.60 25.61
CA PRO A 226 -7.70 35.47 25.37
C PRO A 226 -7.34 34.75 24.06
N LEU A 227 -7.32 33.42 24.11
CA LEU A 227 -7.15 32.57 22.94
C LEU A 227 -8.52 32.40 22.26
N THR A 228 -8.84 33.29 21.31
CA THR A 228 -10.08 33.20 20.53
C THR A 228 -10.02 32.06 19.51
N ASP A 229 -11.18 31.63 18.99
CA ASP A 229 -11.25 30.59 17.96
C ASP A 229 -10.48 30.98 16.69
N GLU A 230 -10.49 32.27 16.31
CA GLU A 230 -9.71 32.79 15.18
C GLU A 230 -8.21 32.58 15.40
N ILE A 231 -7.68 33.00 16.56
CA ILE A 231 -6.26 32.86 16.91
C ILE A 231 -5.88 31.38 16.98
N LYS A 232 -6.72 30.57 17.63
CA LYS A 232 -6.52 29.14 17.80
C LYS A 232 -6.46 28.43 16.44
N ASN A 233 -7.47 28.63 15.59
CA ASN A 233 -7.57 27.97 14.30
C ASN A 233 -6.41 28.36 13.38
N LEU A 234 -6.04 29.64 13.36
CA LEU A 234 -4.91 30.12 12.57
C LEU A 234 -3.58 29.51 13.05
N ALA A 235 -3.31 29.53 14.36
CA ALA A 235 -2.07 29.00 14.92
C ALA A 235 -1.96 27.47 14.76
N GLU A 236 -3.05 26.74 14.97
CA GLU A 236 -3.11 25.28 14.73
C GLU A 236 -2.87 24.94 13.25
N LEU A 237 -3.47 25.70 12.33
CA LEU A 237 -3.28 25.52 10.89
C LEU A 237 -1.84 25.80 10.46
N VAL A 238 -1.21 26.85 10.99
CA VAL A 238 0.22 27.14 10.74
C VAL A 238 1.09 26.00 11.25
N ALA A 239 0.87 25.56 12.49
CA ALA A 239 1.65 24.48 13.08
C ALA A 239 1.50 23.17 12.29
N GLN A 240 0.29 22.82 11.88
CA GLN A 240 0.02 21.67 11.01
C GLN A 240 0.73 21.79 9.66
N THR A 241 0.68 22.97 9.03
CA THR A 241 1.26 23.24 7.72
C THR A 241 2.79 23.12 7.74
N LEU A 242 3.42 23.59 8.81
CA LEU A 242 4.88 23.55 8.98
C LEU A 242 5.38 22.26 9.66
N GLY A 243 4.48 21.40 10.12
CA GLY A 243 4.83 20.18 10.86
C GLY A 243 5.37 20.44 12.27
N LEU A 244 5.04 21.58 12.88
CA LEU A 244 5.48 21.95 14.23
C LEU A 244 4.64 21.22 15.27
N ASN A 245 5.28 20.34 16.04
CA ASN A 245 4.67 19.72 17.20
C ASN A 245 4.69 20.67 18.39
N ILE A 246 5.84 21.32 18.60
CA ILE A 246 6.00 22.44 19.52
C ILE A 246 6.41 23.64 18.70
N GLY A 247 5.76 24.78 18.91
CA GLY A 247 6.10 25.99 18.18
C GLY A 247 5.54 27.26 18.79
N GLY A 248 6.17 28.39 18.46
CA GLY A 248 5.70 29.73 18.79
C GLY A 248 5.31 30.46 17.52
N ILE A 249 4.03 30.78 17.39
CA ILE A 249 3.48 31.49 16.23
C ILE A 249 3.26 32.95 16.61
N ASP A 250 3.91 33.85 15.89
CA ASP A 250 3.86 35.28 16.13
C ASP A 250 2.82 35.87 15.17
N LEU A 251 1.72 36.38 15.71
CA LEU A 251 0.63 36.97 14.98
C LEU A 251 0.67 38.49 15.07
N LEU A 252 0.54 39.13 13.92
CA LEU A 252 0.40 40.58 13.76
C LEU A 252 -1.08 40.94 13.65
N PHE A 253 -1.44 42.13 14.12
CA PHE A 253 -2.79 42.68 13.98
C PHE A 253 -2.95 43.24 12.57
N GLY A 254 -3.55 42.48 11.65
CA GLY A 254 -3.85 42.92 10.30
C GLY A 254 -5.15 43.74 10.21
N PRO A 255 -5.49 44.26 9.01
CA PRO A 255 -6.71 45.05 8.81
C PRO A 255 -7.99 44.22 8.89
N ASN A 256 -7.94 42.92 8.56
CA ASN A 256 -9.10 42.02 8.50
C ASN A 256 -8.95 40.80 9.43
N GLY A 257 -8.23 40.94 10.55
CA GLY A 257 -7.94 39.85 11.47
C GLY A 257 -6.44 39.68 11.72
N PHE A 258 -6.00 38.45 12.00
CA PHE A 258 -4.59 38.15 12.29
C PHE A 258 -3.78 37.74 11.06
N ILE A 259 -2.52 38.17 11.02
CA ILE A 259 -1.55 37.82 9.98
C ILE A 259 -0.37 37.11 10.63
N VAL A 260 0.14 36.06 10.01
CA VAL A 260 1.31 35.33 10.51
C VAL A 260 2.57 36.14 10.23
N GLY A 261 3.27 36.54 11.29
CA GLY A 261 4.53 37.29 11.22
C GLY A 261 5.76 36.39 11.22
N GLU A 262 5.79 35.37 12.09
CA GLU A 262 6.90 34.43 12.23
C GLU A 262 6.42 33.11 12.89
N ALA A 263 7.08 31.99 12.58
CA ALA A 263 6.88 30.71 13.25
C ALA A 263 8.22 30.17 13.74
N ASN A 264 8.30 29.77 15.01
CA ASN A 264 9.53 29.30 15.63
C ASN A 264 9.37 27.86 16.13
N SER A 265 10.36 27.01 15.90
CA SER A 265 10.36 25.61 16.34
C SER A 265 10.80 25.40 17.79
N LEU A 266 11.52 26.36 18.38
CA LEU A 266 11.90 26.36 19.79
C LEU A 266 11.43 27.65 20.47
N PRO A 267 10.12 27.77 20.78
CA PRO A 267 9.61 28.95 21.47
C PRO A 267 10.11 29.02 22.92
N GLY A 268 10.57 30.20 23.32
CA GLY A 268 10.74 30.53 24.74
C GLY A 268 9.36 30.63 25.41
N PHE A 269 9.21 30.02 26.59
CA PHE A 269 7.93 29.99 27.31
C PHE A 269 7.92 30.79 28.62
N GLN A 270 9.05 31.35 29.05
CA GLN A 270 9.13 32.16 30.29
C GLN A 270 8.07 33.27 30.34
N GLY A 271 7.90 34.01 29.23
CA GLY A 271 6.92 35.10 29.15
C GLY A 271 5.48 34.61 29.23
N LEU A 272 5.19 33.43 28.66
CA LEU A 272 3.87 32.82 28.72
C LEU A 272 3.58 32.27 30.13
N GLU A 273 4.53 31.57 30.76
CA GLU A 273 4.38 31.08 32.14
C GLU A 273 4.16 32.24 33.12
N ALA A 274 4.93 33.32 32.99
CA ALA A 274 4.78 34.51 33.84
C ALA A 274 3.42 35.20 33.65
N ALA A 275 2.90 35.26 32.42
CA ALA A 275 1.60 35.86 32.15
C ALA A 275 0.43 34.97 32.59
N THR A 276 0.50 33.66 32.35
CA THR A 276 -0.66 32.76 32.44
C THR A 276 -0.64 31.82 33.65
N GLY A 277 0.51 31.67 34.32
CA GLY A 277 0.70 30.69 35.40
C GLY A 277 0.71 29.23 34.94
N MET A 278 0.67 28.96 33.62
CA MET A 278 0.69 27.60 33.09
C MET A 278 2.07 26.96 33.26
N ASN A 279 2.10 25.65 33.55
CA ASN A 279 3.32 24.84 33.56
C ASN A 279 3.57 24.26 32.17
N ILE A 280 4.28 25.01 31.33
CA ILE A 280 4.47 24.68 29.91
C ILE A 280 5.32 23.42 29.72
N PRO A 281 6.47 23.22 30.39
CA PRO A 281 7.21 21.97 30.29
C PRO A 281 6.39 20.74 30.68
N GLY A 282 5.56 20.85 31.72
CA GLY A 282 4.67 19.76 32.12
C GLY A 282 3.62 19.43 31.05
N MET A 283 3.12 20.43 30.32
CA MET A 283 2.21 20.22 29.19
C MET A 283 2.92 19.55 28.00
N ILE A 284 4.16 19.95 27.71
CA ILE A 284 5.00 19.30 26.70
C ILE A 284 5.16 17.82 27.04
N LEU A 285 5.58 17.49 28.26
CA LEU A 285 5.77 16.10 28.68
C LEU A 285 4.48 15.27 28.60
N ARG A 286 3.32 15.84 28.95
CA ARG A 286 2.02 15.17 28.77
C ARG A 286 1.68 14.93 27.31
N SER A 287 1.96 15.90 26.44
CA SER A 287 1.79 15.75 24.99
C SER A 287 2.69 14.63 24.45
N ILE A 288 3.96 14.59 24.87
CA ILE A 288 4.90 13.52 24.52
C ILE A 288 4.38 12.17 25.00
N ALA A 289 3.93 12.06 26.25
CA ALA A 289 3.38 10.82 26.79
C ALA A 289 2.15 10.34 26.00
N ALA A 290 1.23 11.25 25.66
CA ALA A 290 0.05 10.93 24.84
C ALA A 290 0.45 10.49 23.42
N GLN A 291 1.46 11.14 22.83
CA GLN A 291 2.00 10.77 21.52
C GLN A 291 2.73 9.42 21.57
N LEU A 292 3.48 9.11 22.61
CA LEU A 292 4.09 7.80 22.80
C LEU A 292 3.04 6.71 23.05
N ALA A 293 2.00 6.98 23.82
CA ALA A 293 0.90 6.05 24.07
C ALA A 293 0.04 5.80 22.81
N SER A 294 -0.12 6.81 21.97
CA SER A 294 -0.80 6.70 20.67
C SER A 294 0.11 6.22 19.54
N ARG A 295 1.44 6.22 19.74
CA ARG A 295 2.44 5.58 18.87
C ARG A 295 2.50 4.09 19.18
N PRO A 296 1.89 3.25 18.34
CA PRO A 296 1.82 1.83 18.59
C PRO A 296 3.19 1.16 18.32
N ALA A 297 4.00 1.75 17.42
CA ALA A 297 5.31 1.23 17.02
C ALA A 297 6.41 1.31 18.10
N ALA A 298 6.30 2.22 19.08
CA ALA A 298 7.38 2.43 20.06
C ALA A 298 7.56 1.24 21.03
N ARG A 299 6.52 0.41 21.23
CA ARG A 299 6.57 -0.77 22.10
C ARG A 299 7.04 -2.05 21.42
N TRP A 300 7.00 -2.13 20.09
CA TRP A 300 7.22 -3.37 19.35
C TRP A 300 8.42 -3.22 18.42
N ARG A 301 9.61 -3.53 18.94
CA ARG A 301 10.82 -3.62 18.11
C ARG A 301 10.76 -4.88 17.27
N ILE A 302 11.25 -4.83 16.04
CA ILE A 302 11.31 -6.01 15.15
C ILE A 302 11.99 -7.21 15.83
N GLN A 303 13.04 -6.96 16.62
CA GLN A 303 13.73 -7.99 17.40
C GLN A 303 12.84 -8.66 18.45
N GLN A 304 11.90 -7.93 19.07
CA GLN A 304 10.94 -8.51 20.01
C GLN A 304 9.91 -9.37 19.29
N VAL A 305 9.40 -8.88 18.15
CA VAL A 305 8.47 -9.66 17.29
C VAL A 305 9.12 -10.95 16.83
N LEU A 306 10.37 -10.90 16.36
CA LEU A 306 11.12 -12.08 15.94
C LEU A 306 11.48 -13.00 17.13
N ALA A 307 11.76 -12.45 18.32
CA ALA A 307 12.02 -13.24 19.52
C ALA A 307 10.77 -14.00 20.01
N GLU A 308 9.61 -13.33 20.06
CA GLU A 308 8.33 -13.98 20.39
C GLU A 308 8.01 -15.10 19.40
N SER A 309 8.39 -14.90 18.14
CA SER A 309 8.14 -15.89 17.10
C SER A 309 8.93 -17.19 17.27
N GLN A 310 9.88 -17.29 18.20
CA GLN A 310 10.53 -18.56 18.54
C GLN A 310 9.59 -19.53 19.26
N THR A 311 8.49 -19.03 19.84
CA THR A 311 7.53 -19.82 20.63
C THR A 311 6.15 -19.91 19.99
N ILE A 312 5.77 -18.89 19.22
CA ILE A 312 4.46 -18.76 18.57
C ILE A 312 4.72 -18.45 17.08
N PRO A 313 4.00 -19.03 16.11
CA PRO A 313 4.21 -18.72 14.71
C PRO A 313 4.16 -17.20 14.43
N LEU A 314 5.13 -16.68 13.67
CA LEU A 314 5.21 -15.24 13.36
C LEU A 314 3.88 -14.65 12.82
N PRO A 315 3.10 -15.34 11.96
CA PRO A 315 1.78 -14.85 11.58
C PRO A 315 0.80 -14.65 12.74
N GLN A 316 0.84 -15.49 13.77
CA GLN A 316 -0.02 -15.37 14.95
C GLN A 316 0.43 -14.18 15.81
N VAL A 317 1.74 -13.95 15.94
CA VAL A 317 2.28 -12.74 16.57
C VAL A 317 1.72 -11.51 15.85
N LEU A 318 1.80 -11.45 14.52
CA LEU A 318 1.28 -10.33 13.73
C LEU A 318 -0.23 -10.11 13.89
N LEU A 319 -1.02 -11.18 13.97
CA LEU A 319 -2.47 -11.09 14.23
C LEU A 319 -2.80 -10.58 15.64
N SER A 320 -1.90 -10.78 16.60
CA SER A 320 -2.05 -10.29 17.98
C SER A 320 -1.72 -8.81 18.14
N LEU A 321 -0.97 -8.23 17.19
CA LEU A 321 -0.55 -6.83 17.24
C LEU A 321 -1.74 -5.89 17.03
N PRO A 322 -1.79 -4.74 17.74
CA PRO A 322 -2.77 -3.70 17.44
C PRO A 322 -2.66 -3.25 15.97
N LYS A 323 -3.81 -3.08 15.30
CA LYS A 323 -3.90 -2.68 13.89
C LYS A 323 -3.11 -1.41 13.54
N THR A 324 -2.93 -0.53 14.50
CA THR A 324 -2.19 0.73 14.36
C THR A 324 -0.67 0.54 14.40
N VAL A 325 -0.16 -0.57 14.96
CA VAL A 325 1.27 -0.96 14.96
C VAL A 325 1.65 -1.66 13.67
N LEU A 326 0.75 -2.53 13.20
CA LEU A 326 1.04 -3.54 12.18
C LEU A 326 1.69 -2.97 10.90
N PRO A 327 1.30 -1.80 10.36
CA PRO A 327 1.97 -1.22 9.19
C PRO A 327 3.47 -0.93 9.41
N GLY A 328 3.84 -0.46 10.60
CA GLY A 328 5.25 -0.19 10.95
C GLY A 328 6.07 -1.47 11.04
N VAL A 329 5.53 -2.49 11.71
CA VAL A 329 6.19 -3.81 11.83
C VAL A 329 6.33 -4.49 10.47
N VAL A 330 5.29 -4.46 9.63
CA VAL A 330 5.36 -4.99 8.26
C VAL A 330 6.42 -4.28 7.42
N ARG A 331 6.51 -2.94 7.55
CA ARG A 331 7.58 -2.17 6.87
C ARG A 331 8.97 -2.61 7.35
N SER A 332 9.16 -2.81 8.66
CA SER A 332 10.43 -3.32 9.20
C SER A 332 10.74 -4.74 8.71
N LEU A 333 9.75 -5.62 8.63
CA LEU A 333 9.91 -6.98 8.08
C LEU A 333 10.40 -6.94 6.63
N PHE A 334 9.96 -5.97 5.82
CA PHE A 334 10.47 -5.81 4.47
C PHE A 334 11.96 -5.40 4.41
N SER A 335 12.47 -4.74 5.44
CA SER A 335 13.89 -4.38 5.60
C SER A 335 14.73 -5.45 6.31
N SER A 336 14.10 -6.54 6.78
CA SER A 336 14.76 -7.66 7.47
C SER A 336 14.33 -9.00 6.87
N CYS A 337 14.26 -9.06 5.55
CA CYS A 337 13.83 -10.25 4.80
C CYS A 337 14.66 -11.49 5.15
N PRO A 338 16.01 -11.45 5.16
CA PRO A 338 16.83 -12.62 5.47
C PRO A 338 16.54 -13.17 6.88
N GLU A 339 16.51 -12.30 7.89
CA GLU A 339 16.28 -12.68 9.28
C GLU A 339 14.86 -13.23 9.48
N SER A 340 13.88 -12.60 8.83
CA SER A 340 12.48 -13.03 8.90
C SER A 340 12.29 -14.41 8.29
N GLN A 341 12.87 -14.65 7.10
CA GLN A 341 12.78 -15.94 6.41
C GLN A 341 13.48 -17.07 7.17
N GLN A 342 14.67 -16.79 7.73
CA GLN A 342 15.35 -17.76 8.59
C GLN A 342 14.53 -18.07 9.84
N THR A 343 13.96 -17.06 10.48
CA THR A 343 13.13 -17.23 11.69
C THR A 343 11.89 -18.08 11.38
N VAL A 344 11.16 -17.76 10.30
CA VAL A 344 9.99 -18.51 9.85
C VAL A 344 10.33 -19.97 9.56
N LEU A 345 11.43 -20.24 8.86
CA LEU A 345 11.85 -21.61 8.56
C LEU A 345 12.19 -22.39 9.83
N LEU A 346 13.07 -21.86 10.67
CA LEU A 346 13.56 -22.57 11.85
C LEU A 346 12.45 -22.80 12.89
N GLU A 347 11.51 -21.87 13.02
CA GLU A 347 10.33 -22.08 13.84
C GLU A 347 9.44 -23.22 13.28
N MET A 348 9.14 -23.21 11.97
CA MET A 348 8.35 -24.29 11.34
C MET A 348 9.01 -25.67 11.54
N VAL A 349 10.32 -25.77 11.34
CA VAL A 349 11.10 -27.00 11.50
C VAL A 349 11.06 -27.48 12.96
N ASN A 350 11.34 -26.60 13.92
CA ASN A 350 11.32 -26.94 15.34
C ASN A 350 9.94 -27.39 15.82
N ARG A 351 8.88 -26.71 15.36
CA ARG A 351 7.49 -27.07 15.65
C ARG A 351 7.13 -28.45 15.11
N CYS A 352 7.60 -28.77 13.91
CA CYS A 352 7.24 -30.01 13.21
C CYS A 352 8.19 -31.18 13.48
N GLN A 353 9.22 -31.02 14.31
CA GLN A 353 10.25 -32.06 14.51
C GLN A 353 9.74 -33.42 15.00
N ASN A 354 8.60 -33.43 15.71
CA ASN A 354 7.99 -34.65 16.25
C ASN A 354 6.93 -35.30 15.34
N THR A 355 6.62 -34.65 14.21
CA THR A 355 5.70 -35.19 13.20
C THR A 355 6.34 -36.36 12.46
N GLU A 356 5.54 -37.18 11.77
CA GLU A 356 6.06 -38.26 10.93
C GLU A 356 7.04 -37.73 9.87
N PHE A 357 6.65 -36.68 9.14
CA PHE A 357 7.53 -36.05 8.15
C PHE A 357 8.81 -35.49 8.79
N GLY A 358 8.67 -34.78 9.92
CA GLY A 358 9.81 -34.20 10.63
C GLY A 358 10.82 -35.24 11.12
N LYS A 359 10.35 -36.42 11.56
CA LYS A 359 11.22 -37.54 11.93
C LYS A 359 11.91 -38.16 10.72
N ASN A 360 11.16 -38.39 9.63
CA ASN A 360 11.69 -38.97 8.40
C ASN A 360 12.78 -38.12 7.76
N HIS A 361 12.70 -36.79 7.92
CA HIS A 361 13.68 -35.82 7.41
C HIS A 361 14.61 -35.23 8.49
N ASN A 362 14.67 -35.84 9.68
CA ASN A 362 15.57 -35.46 10.77
C ASN A 362 15.56 -33.97 11.16
N PHE A 363 14.37 -33.38 11.29
CA PHE A 363 14.19 -31.96 11.61
C PHE A 363 14.87 -31.52 12.92
N ALA A 364 15.07 -32.44 13.87
CA ALA A 364 15.76 -32.17 15.12
C ALA A 364 17.22 -31.68 14.92
N ALA A 365 17.88 -32.12 13.84
CA ALA A 365 19.26 -31.76 13.51
C ALA A 365 19.39 -30.43 12.75
N ILE A 366 18.30 -29.90 12.19
CA ILE A 366 18.33 -28.69 11.35
C ILE A 366 18.50 -27.45 12.24
N LYS A 367 19.54 -26.65 12.00
CA LYS A 367 19.83 -25.38 12.70
C LYS A 367 19.99 -24.18 11.77
N SER A 368 20.10 -24.44 10.47
CA SER A 368 20.28 -23.43 9.43
C SER A 368 19.43 -23.74 8.19
N ILE A 369 19.32 -22.76 7.29
CA ILE A 369 18.71 -22.95 5.97
C ILE A 369 19.48 -24.01 5.16
N GLU A 370 20.81 -24.05 5.30
CA GLU A 370 21.67 -25.01 4.61
C GLU A 370 21.40 -26.45 5.10
N ASP A 371 21.30 -26.64 6.42
CA ASP A 371 20.90 -27.94 6.98
C ASP A 371 19.55 -28.40 6.44
N PHE A 372 18.58 -27.47 6.36
CA PHE A 372 17.26 -27.76 5.82
C PHE A 372 17.31 -28.22 4.36
N ARG A 373 18.08 -27.52 3.53
CA ARG A 373 18.28 -27.89 2.12
C ARG A 373 18.94 -29.27 1.95
N ASN A 374 19.85 -29.63 2.86
CA ASN A 374 20.54 -30.93 2.85
C ASN A 374 19.64 -32.10 3.27
N HIS A 375 18.68 -31.87 4.18
CA HIS A 375 17.80 -32.91 4.72
C HIS A 375 16.47 -33.04 3.97
N VAL A 376 16.01 -31.97 3.33
CA VAL A 376 14.70 -31.90 2.68
C VAL A 376 14.89 -31.66 1.18
N PRO A 377 14.48 -32.61 0.32
CA PRO A 377 14.55 -32.44 -1.12
C PRO A 377 13.47 -31.47 -1.62
N ILE A 378 13.69 -30.90 -2.81
CA ILE A 378 12.61 -30.21 -3.55
C ILE A 378 11.53 -31.24 -3.88
N SER A 379 10.27 -30.90 -3.64
CA SER A 379 9.13 -31.81 -3.73
C SER A 379 8.02 -31.30 -4.65
N SER A 380 7.05 -32.16 -4.92
CA SER A 380 5.90 -31.94 -5.80
C SER A 380 4.64 -32.59 -5.21
N TRP A 381 3.47 -32.38 -5.83
CA TRP A 381 2.20 -32.87 -5.27
C TRP A 381 2.12 -34.39 -5.03
N PRO A 382 2.61 -35.26 -5.95
CA PRO A 382 2.64 -36.71 -5.71
C PRO A 382 3.32 -37.13 -4.40
N ASP A 383 4.30 -36.36 -3.94
CA ASP A 383 5.02 -36.64 -2.68
C ASP A 383 4.14 -36.45 -1.43
N TYR A 384 3.02 -35.73 -1.56
CA TYR A 384 2.10 -35.41 -0.46
C TYR A 384 0.75 -36.11 -0.53
N GLU A 385 0.40 -36.76 -1.65
CA GLU A 385 -0.96 -37.30 -1.85
C GLU A 385 -1.33 -38.32 -0.77
N ALA A 386 -0.42 -39.26 -0.45
CA ALA A 386 -0.65 -40.26 0.58
C ALA A 386 -0.78 -39.65 1.99
N TYR A 387 0.02 -38.63 2.32
CA TYR A 387 -0.09 -37.92 3.59
C TYR A 387 -1.41 -37.16 3.71
N ALA A 388 -1.85 -36.50 2.63
CA ALA A 388 -3.11 -35.78 2.59
C ALA A 388 -4.32 -36.70 2.75
N GLU A 389 -4.31 -37.88 2.14
CA GLU A 389 -5.37 -38.89 2.31
C GLU A 389 -5.46 -39.39 3.75
N ARG A 390 -4.33 -39.66 4.40
CA ARG A 390 -4.29 -40.07 5.80
C ARG A 390 -4.81 -38.98 6.75
N LEU A 391 -4.41 -37.73 6.53
CA LEU A 391 -4.96 -36.58 7.25
C LEU A 391 -6.47 -36.43 7.01
N ALA A 392 -6.96 -36.68 5.79
CA ALA A 392 -8.39 -36.62 5.46
C ALA A 392 -9.19 -37.73 6.17
N ASN A 393 -8.55 -38.87 6.45
CA ASN A 393 -9.09 -39.96 7.27
C ASN A 393 -8.96 -39.72 8.79
N GLY A 394 -8.42 -38.56 9.20
CA GLY A 394 -8.42 -38.10 10.59
C GLY A 394 -7.17 -38.46 11.39
N GLU A 395 -6.12 -38.98 10.73
CA GLU A 395 -4.81 -39.13 11.37
C GLU A 395 -4.20 -37.76 11.72
N GLU A 396 -3.30 -37.75 12.72
CA GLU A 396 -2.72 -36.55 13.31
C GLU A 396 -1.19 -36.58 13.28
N ASN A 397 -0.55 -35.42 13.38
CA ASN A 397 0.91 -35.30 13.56
C ASN A 397 1.72 -35.88 12.38
N ILE A 398 1.16 -35.86 11.17
CA ILE A 398 1.82 -36.38 9.95
C ILE A 398 2.73 -35.32 9.33
N LEU A 399 2.14 -34.26 8.76
CA LEU A 399 2.86 -33.16 8.10
C LEU A 399 3.03 -31.96 9.04
N PHE A 400 2.18 -31.83 10.06
CA PHE A 400 2.21 -30.75 11.05
C PHE A 400 1.55 -31.25 12.35
N PRO A 401 1.78 -30.62 13.50
CA PRO A 401 1.16 -31.05 14.76
C PRO A 401 -0.37 -30.92 14.74
N GLY A 402 -1.07 -31.95 15.22
CA GLY A 402 -2.54 -32.02 15.30
C GLY A 402 -3.23 -32.50 14.01
N LYS A 403 -4.53 -32.19 13.90
CA LYS A 403 -5.40 -32.48 12.75
C LYS A 403 -5.39 -31.34 11.73
N ALA A 404 -5.77 -31.64 10.49
CA ALA A 404 -6.13 -30.60 9.51
C ALA A 404 -7.43 -29.88 9.93
N GLU A 405 -7.47 -28.55 9.83
CA GLU A 405 -8.68 -27.76 10.09
C GLU A 405 -9.69 -27.87 8.94
N TYR A 406 -9.19 -27.88 7.71
CA TYR A 406 -9.95 -28.02 6.48
C TYR A 406 -9.01 -28.45 5.34
N PHE A 407 -9.60 -28.86 4.22
CA PHE A 407 -8.89 -29.11 2.97
C PHE A 407 -9.28 -28.09 1.91
N ILE A 408 -8.27 -27.57 1.21
CA ILE A 408 -8.47 -26.72 0.05
C ILE A 408 -8.35 -27.58 -1.21
N THR A 409 -9.40 -27.57 -2.03
CA THR A 409 -9.34 -28.18 -3.36
C THR A 409 -8.84 -27.15 -4.38
N SER A 410 -7.85 -27.55 -5.19
CA SER A 410 -7.37 -26.75 -6.31
C SER A 410 -8.08 -27.14 -7.62
N SER A 411 -8.53 -26.13 -8.39
CA SER A 411 -9.23 -26.34 -9.66
C SER A 411 -8.32 -26.78 -10.82
N GLY A 412 -7.00 -26.71 -10.65
CA GLY A 412 -6.02 -26.85 -11.74
C GLY A 412 -5.20 -28.14 -11.68
N THR A 413 -5.80 -29.30 -11.98
CA THR A 413 -5.03 -30.54 -12.15
C THR A 413 -5.22 -31.15 -13.53
N SER A 414 -4.08 -31.47 -14.16
CA SER A 414 -3.91 -32.30 -15.34
C SER A 414 -4.09 -33.80 -15.05
N SER A 415 -4.08 -34.17 -13.76
CA SER A 415 -4.50 -35.48 -13.25
C SER A 415 -6.02 -35.49 -13.03
N ASN A 416 -6.70 -36.59 -13.35
CA ASN A 416 -8.16 -36.75 -13.21
C ASN A 416 -8.72 -36.60 -11.76
N LYS A 417 -7.90 -36.21 -10.77
CA LYS A 417 -8.25 -36.04 -9.35
C LYS A 417 -7.74 -34.68 -8.84
N PRO A 418 -8.60 -33.83 -8.23
CA PRO A 418 -8.19 -32.56 -7.62
C PRO A 418 -7.21 -32.74 -6.46
N LYS A 419 -6.24 -31.82 -6.31
CA LYS A 419 -5.37 -31.80 -5.11
C LYS A 419 -6.20 -31.42 -3.89
N MET A 420 -6.13 -32.23 -2.84
CA MET A 420 -6.72 -31.93 -1.52
C MET A 420 -5.62 -31.43 -0.58
N ILE A 421 -5.35 -30.13 -0.60
CA ILE A 421 -4.26 -29.54 0.19
C ILE A 421 -4.75 -29.39 1.65
N PRO A 422 -4.10 -30.05 2.63
CA PRO A 422 -4.48 -29.89 4.04
C PRO A 422 -4.13 -28.50 4.53
N GLU A 423 -4.96 -27.94 5.43
CA GLU A 423 -4.64 -26.71 6.15
C GLU A 423 -4.44 -26.98 7.65
N SER A 424 -3.33 -26.51 8.20
CA SER A 424 -3.09 -26.49 9.65
C SER A 424 -3.61 -25.20 10.29
N THR A 425 -3.78 -25.19 11.62
CA THR A 425 -4.10 -23.95 12.38
C THR A 425 -3.07 -22.83 12.14
N ALA A 426 -1.80 -23.19 12.00
CA ALA A 426 -0.74 -22.21 11.73
C ALA A 426 -0.81 -21.69 10.28
N GLY A 427 -1.11 -22.54 9.30
CA GLY A 427 -1.32 -22.12 7.90
C GLY A 427 -2.55 -21.24 7.72
N ALA A 428 -3.65 -21.58 8.39
CA ALA A 428 -4.83 -20.72 8.47
C ALA A 428 -4.49 -19.34 9.08
N ALA A 429 -3.66 -19.30 10.14
CA ALA A 429 -3.17 -18.06 10.72
C ALA A 429 -2.29 -17.26 9.75
N ALA A 430 -1.39 -17.91 8.99
CA ALA A 430 -0.60 -17.27 7.93
C ALA A 430 -1.48 -16.58 6.88
N LYS A 431 -2.49 -17.29 6.37
CA LYS A 431 -3.45 -16.73 5.39
C LYS A 431 -4.28 -15.59 5.99
N LYS A 432 -4.68 -15.67 7.25
CA LYS A 432 -5.38 -14.60 7.98
C LYS A 432 -4.50 -13.35 8.16
N ALA A 433 -3.23 -13.53 8.55
CA ALA A 433 -2.28 -12.44 8.79
C ALA A 433 -2.05 -11.60 7.54
N ILE A 434 -1.69 -12.22 6.41
CA ILE A 434 -1.49 -11.48 5.15
C ILE A 434 -2.77 -10.84 4.65
N SER A 435 -3.93 -11.48 4.82
CA SER A 435 -5.21 -10.89 4.45
C SER A 435 -5.54 -9.66 5.30
N ALA A 436 -5.20 -9.68 6.59
CA ALA A 436 -5.34 -8.52 7.47
C ALA A 436 -4.43 -7.37 7.05
N VAL A 437 -3.15 -7.66 6.72
CA VAL A 437 -2.21 -6.65 6.22
C VAL A 437 -2.67 -6.05 4.90
N ARG A 438 -3.06 -6.86 3.91
CA ARG A 438 -3.60 -6.38 2.62
C ARG A 438 -4.81 -5.46 2.83
N ARG A 439 -5.75 -5.82 3.72
CA ARG A 439 -6.88 -4.95 4.07
C ARG A 439 -6.46 -3.62 4.69
N LEU A 440 -5.47 -3.62 5.60
CA LEU A 440 -4.96 -2.38 6.19
C LEU A 440 -4.33 -1.47 5.14
N VAL A 441 -3.61 -2.04 4.17
CA VAL A 441 -3.07 -1.28 3.05
C VAL A 441 -4.20 -0.67 2.22
N THR A 442 -5.22 -1.46 1.85
CA THR A 442 -6.40 -0.94 1.14
C THR A 442 -7.05 0.23 1.89
N PHE A 443 -7.30 0.11 3.20
CA PHE A 443 -7.87 1.22 3.98
C PHE A 443 -6.94 2.42 4.13
N SER A 444 -5.62 2.21 4.09
CA SER A 444 -4.65 3.31 4.14
C SER A 444 -4.62 4.09 2.82
N LEU A 445 -4.75 3.39 1.68
CA LEU A 445 -4.87 4.01 0.36
C LEU A 445 -6.24 4.69 0.18
N PHE A 446 -7.28 4.14 0.82
CA PHE A 446 -8.67 4.58 0.67
C PHE A 446 -9.36 4.74 2.03
N PRO A 447 -9.02 5.76 2.82
CA PRO A 447 -9.47 5.92 4.22
C PRO A 447 -10.98 6.13 4.39
N ASN A 448 -11.70 6.46 3.32
CA ASN A 448 -13.14 6.71 3.35
C ASN A 448 -13.98 5.49 2.90
N LEU A 449 -13.36 4.35 2.59
CA LEU A 449 -14.04 3.21 1.96
C LEU A 449 -15.22 2.65 2.78
N THR A 450 -15.07 2.55 4.11
CA THR A 450 -16.09 1.96 5.00
C THR A 450 -17.11 2.96 5.54
N LYS A 451 -16.92 4.26 5.28
CA LYS A 451 -17.81 5.31 5.77
C LYS A 451 -18.90 5.69 4.76
N LEU A 452 -18.83 5.16 3.54
CA LEU A 452 -19.52 5.74 2.38
C LEU A 452 -20.44 4.78 1.61
N GLY A 453 -20.43 3.46 1.86
CA GLY A 453 -21.40 2.57 1.22
C GLY A 453 -21.02 1.09 1.14
N HIS A 454 -21.62 0.37 0.19
CA HIS A 454 -21.57 -1.08 0.03
C HIS A 454 -20.42 -1.56 -0.87
N PHE A 455 -20.06 -2.83 -0.80
CA PHE A 455 -19.17 -3.47 -1.78
C PHE A 455 -19.79 -4.72 -2.38
N LEU A 456 -19.42 -5.03 -3.63
CA LEU A 456 -19.81 -6.25 -4.31
C LEU A 456 -18.68 -7.26 -4.27
N ALA A 457 -18.84 -8.34 -3.51
CA ALA A 457 -17.88 -9.43 -3.51
C ALA A 457 -18.16 -10.43 -4.66
N LEU A 458 -17.16 -10.73 -5.50
CA LEU A 458 -17.23 -11.76 -6.54
C LEU A 458 -16.68 -13.09 -6.01
N SER A 459 -17.34 -13.61 -4.97
CA SER A 459 -16.94 -14.85 -4.29
C SER A 459 -17.65 -16.09 -4.86
N ASN A 460 -17.11 -17.27 -4.57
CA ASN A 460 -17.75 -18.56 -4.87
C ASN A 460 -18.32 -19.17 -3.58
N ALA A 461 -19.18 -20.19 -3.74
CA ALA A 461 -19.71 -21.00 -2.65
C ALA A 461 -18.63 -21.50 -1.67
N ALA A 462 -18.97 -21.55 -0.38
CA ALA A 462 -18.14 -22.14 0.66
C ALA A 462 -18.10 -23.68 0.53
N ALA A 463 -17.28 -24.36 1.36
CA ALA A 463 -17.01 -25.79 1.30
C ALA A 463 -18.20 -26.69 0.87
N ASN A 464 -18.03 -27.42 -0.24
CA ASN A 464 -19.11 -28.22 -0.85
C ASN A 464 -19.13 -29.68 -0.34
N SER A 465 -18.18 -30.09 0.50
CA SER A 465 -18.06 -31.48 0.95
C SER A 465 -17.27 -31.60 2.25
N VAL A 466 -17.27 -32.80 2.82
CA VAL A 466 -16.46 -33.18 3.99
C VAL A 466 -15.65 -34.44 3.67
N THR A 467 -14.51 -34.61 4.35
CA THR A 467 -13.71 -35.85 4.28
C THR A 467 -14.39 -37.00 5.05
N PRO A 468 -13.90 -38.25 4.96
CA PRO A 468 -14.39 -39.37 5.76
C PRO A 468 -14.35 -39.11 7.29
N ALA A 469 -13.41 -38.30 7.76
CA ALA A 469 -13.32 -37.88 9.16
C ALA A 469 -14.19 -36.66 9.51
N GLY A 470 -15.04 -36.19 8.59
CA GLY A 470 -15.91 -35.03 8.80
C GLY A 470 -15.21 -33.68 8.69
N ILE A 471 -14.00 -33.61 8.12
CA ILE A 471 -13.23 -32.38 7.98
C ILE A 471 -13.75 -31.60 6.75
N PRO A 472 -14.00 -30.28 6.83
CA PRO A 472 -14.52 -29.51 5.70
C PRO A 472 -13.57 -29.48 4.49
N VAL A 473 -14.13 -29.57 3.28
CA VAL A 473 -13.40 -29.49 2.00
C VAL A 473 -14.02 -28.41 1.10
N GLY A 474 -13.22 -27.42 0.70
CA GLY A 474 -13.73 -26.28 -0.08
C GLY A 474 -12.70 -25.53 -0.90
N PHE A 475 -13.17 -24.50 -1.59
CA PHE A 475 -12.27 -23.56 -2.28
C PHE A 475 -11.73 -22.51 -1.31
N ALA A 476 -10.49 -22.06 -1.53
CA ALA A 476 -9.82 -21.09 -0.66
C ALA A 476 -10.61 -19.77 -0.50
N SER A 477 -11.25 -19.29 -1.56
CA SER A 477 -12.04 -18.04 -1.54
C SER A 477 -13.31 -18.18 -0.69
N GLY A 478 -14.05 -19.26 -0.85
CA GLY A 478 -15.26 -19.55 -0.06
C GLY A 478 -14.96 -19.71 1.43
N ILE A 479 -13.88 -20.44 1.77
CA ILE A 479 -13.44 -20.61 3.16
C ILE A 479 -13.01 -19.25 3.75
N THR A 480 -12.24 -18.44 3.02
CA THR A 480 -11.83 -17.10 3.49
C THR A 480 -13.05 -16.23 3.81
N ARG A 481 -14.09 -16.28 2.98
CA ARG A 481 -15.34 -15.52 3.17
C ARG A 481 -16.11 -15.98 4.41
N SER A 482 -16.24 -17.29 4.63
CA SER A 482 -16.92 -17.84 5.80
C SER A 482 -16.30 -17.42 7.15
N GLN A 483 -15.04 -16.96 7.11
CA GLN A 483 -14.28 -16.50 8.28
C GLN A 483 -14.18 -14.96 8.36
N ALA A 484 -14.90 -14.22 7.52
CA ALA A 484 -14.89 -12.76 7.51
C ALA A 484 -15.55 -12.16 8.77
N ASP A 485 -15.14 -10.94 9.12
CA ASP A 485 -15.70 -10.17 10.24
C ASP A 485 -17.17 -9.79 9.95
N ALA A 486 -18.06 -9.94 10.92
CA ALA A 486 -19.49 -9.66 10.77
C ALA A 486 -19.79 -8.22 10.33
N THR A 487 -18.97 -7.25 10.76
CA THR A 487 -19.11 -5.83 10.39
C THR A 487 -18.83 -5.62 8.90
N LEU A 488 -17.85 -6.35 8.35
CA LEU A 488 -17.52 -6.31 6.93
C LEU A 488 -18.55 -7.09 6.11
N ALA A 489 -19.02 -8.24 6.61
CA ALA A 489 -20.07 -9.01 5.96
C ALA A 489 -21.37 -8.20 5.81
N ALA A 490 -21.68 -7.31 6.76
CA ALA A 490 -22.84 -6.43 6.70
C ALA A 490 -22.77 -5.34 5.60
N LEU A 491 -21.59 -5.09 5.03
CA LEU A 491 -21.41 -4.12 3.93
C LEU A 491 -21.44 -4.79 2.55
N ASP A 492 -21.56 -6.12 2.47
CA ASP A 492 -21.68 -6.82 1.20
C ASP A 492 -23.04 -6.53 0.56
N ALA A 493 -23.07 -6.40 -0.76
CA ALA A 493 -24.23 -5.96 -1.52
C ALA A 493 -25.30 -7.05 -1.68
N TYR A 494 -25.09 -8.24 -1.11
CA TYR A 494 -26.04 -9.35 -1.17
C TYR A 494 -25.91 -10.30 0.05
N PRO A 495 -27.00 -10.99 0.44
CA PRO A 495 -26.99 -11.92 1.58
C PRO A 495 -26.07 -13.14 1.36
N PRO A 496 -25.37 -13.62 2.41
CA PRO A 496 -24.47 -14.77 2.29
C PRO A 496 -25.18 -16.07 1.88
N GLU A 497 -26.46 -16.23 2.16
CA GLU A 497 -27.27 -17.42 1.84
C GLU A 497 -27.32 -17.71 0.33
N ILE A 498 -27.09 -16.71 -0.53
CA ILE A 498 -27.00 -16.89 -1.98
C ILE A 498 -25.87 -17.85 -2.36
N MET A 499 -24.82 -17.93 -1.54
CA MET A 499 -23.67 -18.81 -1.80
C MET A 499 -23.94 -20.28 -1.55
N ASP A 500 -25.08 -20.64 -0.93
CA ASP A 500 -25.49 -22.03 -0.71
C ASP A 500 -26.26 -22.60 -1.93
N ILE A 501 -26.51 -21.78 -2.95
CA ILE A 501 -27.23 -22.15 -4.17
C ILE A 501 -26.26 -22.75 -5.19
N THR A 502 -26.62 -23.90 -5.75
CA THR A 502 -25.79 -24.61 -6.74
C THR A 502 -26.04 -24.17 -8.18
N ASP A 503 -27.24 -23.66 -8.48
CA ASP A 503 -27.61 -23.21 -9.81
C ASP A 503 -26.97 -21.85 -10.12
N SER A 504 -26.08 -21.83 -11.11
CA SER A 504 -25.27 -20.65 -11.43
C SER A 504 -26.11 -19.47 -11.93
N GLU A 505 -27.19 -19.73 -12.68
CA GLU A 505 -28.06 -18.67 -13.18
C GLU A 505 -28.84 -18.00 -12.04
N SER A 506 -29.35 -18.81 -11.11
CA SER A 506 -30.01 -18.30 -9.90
C SER A 506 -29.08 -17.45 -9.05
N VAL A 507 -27.81 -17.85 -8.90
CA VAL A 507 -26.80 -17.06 -8.19
C VAL A 507 -26.57 -15.71 -8.89
N ASP A 508 -26.41 -15.69 -10.22
CA ASP A 508 -26.18 -14.47 -10.98
C ASP A 508 -27.36 -13.50 -10.92
N TYR A 509 -28.58 -14.03 -11.07
CA TYR A 509 -29.80 -13.26 -10.86
C TYR A 509 -29.83 -12.63 -9.47
N LEU A 510 -29.65 -13.43 -8.41
CA LEU A 510 -29.80 -12.98 -7.04
C LEU A 510 -28.72 -11.95 -6.67
N ILE A 511 -27.46 -12.17 -7.06
CA ILE A 511 -26.38 -11.19 -6.87
C ILE A 511 -26.77 -9.86 -7.51
N MET A 512 -27.18 -9.85 -8.78
CA MET A 512 -27.52 -8.59 -9.46
C MET A 512 -28.78 -7.95 -8.90
N ARG A 513 -29.81 -8.74 -8.56
CA ARG A 513 -31.04 -8.23 -7.94
C ARG A 513 -30.69 -7.46 -6.66
N PHE A 514 -29.93 -8.06 -5.75
CA PHE A 514 -29.58 -7.38 -4.49
C PHE A 514 -28.61 -6.22 -4.72
N ALA A 515 -27.58 -6.39 -5.56
CA ALA A 515 -26.56 -5.36 -5.78
C ALA A 515 -27.07 -4.10 -6.49
N LEU A 516 -28.05 -4.21 -7.39
CA LEU A 516 -28.64 -3.06 -8.09
C LEU A 516 -29.43 -2.12 -7.17
N LEU A 517 -29.86 -2.61 -6.00
CA LEU A 517 -30.52 -1.80 -4.96
C LEU A 517 -29.57 -0.71 -4.42
N HIS A 518 -28.28 -1.01 -4.36
CA HIS A 518 -27.25 -0.17 -3.73
C HIS A 518 -26.67 0.85 -4.72
N LYS A 519 -27.28 2.04 -4.77
CA LYS A 519 -26.72 3.19 -5.52
C LYS A 519 -25.37 3.66 -4.95
N ASP A 520 -25.18 3.45 -3.66
CA ASP A 520 -23.98 3.74 -2.87
C ASP A 520 -22.90 2.64 -2.95
N MET A 521 -22.90 1.84 -4.02
CA MET A 521 -21.83 0.87 -4.28
C MET A 521 -20.48 1.59 -4.42
N MET A 522 -19.52 1.25 -3.58
CA MET A 522 -18.20 1.90 -3.51
C MET A 522 -17.07 1.04 -4.08
N ALA A 523 -17.17 -0.29 -3.96
CA ALA A 523 -16.10 -1.20 -4.34
C ALA A 523 -16.60 -2.51 -4.94
N ILE A 524 -15.81 -3.08 -5.85
CA ILE A 524 -15.95 -4.46 -6.32
C ILE A 524 -14.72 -5.24 -5.86
N VAL A 525 -14.94 -6.39 -5.24
CA VAL A 525 -13.87 -7.20 -4.64
C VAL A 525 -13.92 -8.63 -5.19
N GLY A 526 -12.93 -9.02 -5.99
CA GLY A 526 -12.86 -10.36 -6.56
C GLY A 526 -11.47 -10.72 -7.06
N ASN A 527 -11.19 -12.01 -7.28
CA ASN A 527 -9.88 -12.38 -7.83
C ASN A 527 -9.83 -12.18 -9.36
N ASN A 528 -10.89 -12.55 -10.09
CA ASN A 528 -10.91 -12.52 -11.55
C ASN A 528 -11.93 -11.50 -12.06
N ALA A 529 -11.48 -10.52 -12.83
CA ALA A 529 -12.33 -9.50 -13.45
C ALA A 529 -13.39 -10.10 -14.38
N GLY A 530 -13.12 -11.25 -15.01
CA GLY A 530 -14.07 -11.93 -15.90
C GLY A 530 -15.42 -12.24 -15.25
N ARG A 531 -15.47 -12.44 -13.92
CA ARG A 531 -16.75 -12.61 -13.20
C ARG A 531 -17.62 -11.35 -13.25
N MET A 532 -16.99 -10.18 -13.17
CA MET A 532 -17.71 -8.91 -13.27
C MET A 532 -18.30 -8.71 -14.66
N ARG A 533 -17.56 -9.10 -15.70
CA ARG A 533 -18.06 -9.06 -17.08
C ARG A 533 -19.34 -9.89 -17.24
N VAL A 534 -19.33 -11.14 -16.75
CA VAL A 534 -20.51 -12.03 -16.79
C VAL A 534 -21.72 -11.41 -16.08
N LEU A 535 -21.51 -10.81 -14.90
CA LEU A 535 -22.61 -10.17 -14.15
C LEU A 535 -23.15 -8.93 -14.87
N ALA A 536 -22.29 -8.12 -15.50
CA ALA A 536 -22.71 -6.95 -16.26
C ALA A 536 -23.51 -7.36 -17.52
N GLU A 537 -23.04 -8.37 -18.27
CA GLU A 537 -23.75 -8.92 -19.42
C GLU A 537 -25.11 -9.53 -19.02
N TYR A 538 -25.16 -10.22 -17.88
CA TYR A 538 -26.40 -10.75 -17.32
C TYR A 538 -27.38 -9.63 -16.98
N ALA A 539 -26.93 -8.60 -16.25
CA ALA A 539 -27.76 -7.48 -15.87
C ALA A 539 -28.32 -6.72 -17.07
N GLN A 540 -27.51 -6.50 -18.12
CA GLN A 540 -27.96 -5.92 -19.38
C GLN A 540 -29.07 -6.75 -20.02
N LYS A 541 -28.88 -8.07 -20.14
CA LYS A 541 -29.82 -8.98 -20.80
C LYS A 541 -31.15 -9.11 -20.05
N HIS A 542 -31.10 -9.06 -18.72
CA HIS A 542 -32.24 -9.27 -17.83
C HIS A 542 -32.71 -8.00 -17.12
N ALA A 543 -32.34 -6.81 -17.63
CA ALA A 543 -32.56 -5.53 -16.95
C ALA A 543 -34.03 -5.30 -16.57
N GLN A 544 -34.96 -5.56 -17.49
CA GLN A 544 -36.39 -5.34 -17.26
C GLN A 544 -36.92 -6.21 -16.11
N GLU A 545 -36.61 -7.52 -16.11
CA GLU A 545 -37.00 -8.44 -15.04
C GLU A 545 -36.44 -7.98 -13.68
N LEU A 546 -35.15 -7.68 -13.63
CA LEU A 546 -34.48 -7.22 -12.41
C LEU A 546 -35.10 -5.93 -11.86
N ILE A 547 -35.40 -4.97 -12.72
CA ILE A 547 -36.00 -3.69 -12.36
C ILE A 547 -37.42 -3.87 -11.80
N ASP A 548 -38.23 -4.70 -12.44
CA ASP A 548 -39.62 -4.93 -12.01
C ASP A 548 -39.66 -5.68 -10.68
N ASP A 549 -38.74 -6.63 -10.46
CA ASP A 549 -38.60 -7.34 -9.19
C ASP A 549 -38.06 -6.43 -8.06
N ILE A 550 -37.20 -5.44 -8.38
CA ILE A 550 -36.79 -4.39 -7.43
C ILE A 550 -37.97 -3.49 -7.08
N ALA A 551 -38.77 -3.07 -8.08
CA ALA A 551 -39.95 -2.23 -7.86
C ALA A 551 -40.98 -2.93 -6.96
N ALA A 552 -41.23 -4.22 -7.20
CA ALA A 552 -42.18 -5.03 -6.45
C ALA A 552 -41.64 -5.54 -5.11
N GLY A 553 -40.32 -5.53 -4.90
CA GLY A 553 -39.72 -6.10 -3.70
C GLY A 553 -39.74 -7.63 -3.68
N THR A 554 -39.65 -8.27 -4.85
CA THR A 554 -39.77 -9.73 -4.99
C THR A 554 -38.53 -10.35 -5.63
N ILE A 555 -38.53 -11.68 -5.74
CA ILE A 555 -37.60 -12.45 -6.57
C ILE A 555 -38.38 -13.31 -7.56
N SER A 556 -37.79 -13.50 -8.74
CA SER A 556 -38.40 -14.25 -9.84
C SER A 556 -38.79 -15.68 -9.42
N GLN A 557 -40.00 -16.09 -9.82
CA GLN A 557 -40.54 -17.42 -9.52
C GLN A 557 -39.91 -18.53 -10.37
N ARG A 558 -39.17 -18.17 -11.42
CA ARG A 558 -38.50 -19.14 -12.31
C ARG A 558 -37.26 -19.80 -11.67
N LEU A 559 -36.74 -19.23 -10.58
CA LEU A 559 -35.49 -19.68 -9.99
C LEU A 559 -35.65 -21.06 -9.32
N PRO A 560 -34.87 -22.07 -9.72
CA PRO A 560 -34.87 -23.41 -9.10
C PRO A 560 -34.15 -23.43 -7.74
N ILE A 561 -34.63 -22.64 -6.78
CA ILE A 561 -34.10 -22.56 -5.41
C ILE A 561 -35.04 -23.23 -4.40
N SER A 562 -34.48 -23.72 -3.29
CA SER A 562 -35.28 -24.38 -2.25
C SER A 562 -36.27 -23.41 -1.60
N PRO A 563 -37.45 -23.89 -1.13
CA PRO A 563 -38.43 -23.04 -0.44
C PRO A 563 -37.86 -22.33 0.79
N ASP A 564 -36.97 -23.00 1.52
CA ASP A 564 -36.34 -22.44 2.73
C ASP A 564 -35.41 -21.27 2.41
N ILE A 565 -34.53 -21.43 1.40
CA ILE A 565 -33.64 -20.35 0.94
C ILE A 565 -34.47 -19.20 0.36
N ARG A 566 -35.48 -19.51 -0.46
CA ARG A 566 -36.40 -18.52 -1.02
C ARG A 566 -37.02 -17.65 0.07
N LYS A 567 -37.60 -18.28 1.09
CA LYS A 567 -38.20 -17.58 2.22
C LYS A 567 -37.21 -16.67 2.95
N LEU A 568 -36.01 -17.18 3.24
CA LEU A 568 -34.94 -16.41 3.90
C LEU A 568 -34.51 -15.18 3.10
N LEU A 569 -34.50 -15.27 1.77
CA LEU A 569 -34.15 -14.16 0.90
C LEU A 569 -35.30 -13.15 0.77
N GLU A 570 -36.53 -13.62 0.59
CA GLU A 570 -37.73 -12.78 0.47
C GLU A 570 -37.99 -11.97 1.75
N GLU A 571 -37.70 -12.50 2.94
CA GLU A 571 -37.79 -11.78 4.21
C GLU A 571 -36.84 -10.57 4.29
N LYS A 572 -35.80 -10.51 3.45
CA LYS A 572 -34.83 -9.41 3.40
C LYS A 572 -35.19 -8.37 2.34
N LEU A 573 -36.30 -8.54 1.62
CA LEU A 573 -36.69 -7.68 0.52
C LEU A 573 -37.75 -6.67 0.93
N ASN A 574 -37.59 -5.45 0.40
CA ASN A 574 -38.60 -4.40 0.45
C ASN A 574 -38.81 -3.84 -0.97
N PRO A 575 -40.03 -3.43 -1.33
CA PRO A 575 -40.29 -2.71 -2.58
C PRO A 575 -39.47 -1.42 -2.66
N ALA A 576 -38.78 -1.19 -3.77
CA ALA A 576 -37.95 0.00 -3.99
C ALA A 576 -38.30 0.70 -5.32
N PRO A 577 -39.52 1.25 -5.45
CA PRO A 577 -40.02 1.81 -6.71
C PRO A 577 -39.21 3.03 -7.19
N GLU A 578 -38.69 3.86 -6.29
CA GLU A 578 -37.83 5.01 -6.63
C GLU A 578 -36.53 4.53 -7.28
N ARG A 579 -35.87 3.55 -6.67
CA ARG A 579 -34.65 2.97 -7.23
C ARG A 579 -34.91 2.30 -8.57
N ALA A 580 -36.02 1.57 -8.70
CA ALA A 580 -36.41 0.98 -9.97
C ALA A 580 -36.67 2.03 -11.06
N ALA A 581 -37.28 3.18 -10.72
CA ALA A 581 -37.48 4.27 -11.67
C ALA A 581 -36.15 4.87 -12.16
N GLU A 582 -35.17 5.07 -11.27
CA GLU A 582 -33.82 5.50 -11.67
C GLU A 582 -33.16 4.49 -12.63
N LEU A 583 -33.27 3.19 -12.33
CA LEU A 583 -32.70 2.14 -13.18
C LEU A 583 -33.40 2.06 -14.56
N ARG A 584 -34.72 2.30 -14.63
CA ARG A 584 -35.45 2.41 -15.90
C ARG A 584 -34.94 3.58 -16.74
N GLN A 585 -34.71 4.74 -16.12
CA GLN A 585 -34.15 5.90 -16.82
C GLN A 585 -32.77 5.59 -17.42
N ILE A 586 -31.93 4.83 -16.72
CA ILE A 586 -30.63 4.38 -17.23
C ILE A 586 -30.82 3.43 -18.43
N LEU A 587 -31.73 2.47 -18.33
CA LEU A 587 -32.02 1.52 -19.41
C LEU A 587 -32.58 2.22 -20.67
N GLU A 588 -33.42 3.24 -20.49
CA GLU A 588 -34.10 3.99 -21.56
C GLU A 588 -33.24 5.13 -22.16
N ALA A 589 -32.07 5.41 -21.59
CA ALA A 589 -31.17 6.47 -22.07
C ALA A 589 -30.65 6.19 -23.50
N GLU A 590 -30.31 7.26 -24.24
CA GLU A 590 -29.77 7.15 -25.60
C GLU A 590 -28.56 6.20 -25.64
N GLY A 591 -28.66 5.12 -26.44
CA GLY A 591 -27.65 4.08 -26.55
C GLY A 591 -28.00 2.75 -25.88
N GLY A 592 -29.06 2.68 -25.05
CA GLY A 592 -29.64 1.43 -24.52
C GLY A 592 -28.72 0.56 -23.65
N ALA A 593 -27.62 1.14 -23.16
CA ALA A 593 -26.60 0.43 -22.40
C ALA A 593 -26.87 0.53 -20.89
N PHE A 594 -27.10 -0.61 -20.25
CA PHE A 594 -27.33 -0.79 -18.83
C PHE A 594 -26.03 -1.27 -18.16
N LEU A 595 -25.13 -0.33 -17.88
CA LEU A 595 -23.74 -0.62 -17.48
C LEU A 595 -23.42 -0.26 -16.02
N PRO A 596 -22.46 -0.96 -15.38
CA PRO A 596 -22.04 -0.71 -14.01
C PRO A 596 -21.72 0.75 -13.67
N LYS A 597 -20.99 1.45 -14.53
CA LYS A 597 -20.63 2.86 -14.34
C LYS A 597 -21.84 3.79 -14.21
N ASP A 598 -22.99 3.40 -14.77
CA ASP A 598 -24.20 4.22 -14.83
C ASP A 598 -25.11 3.92 -13.64
N TYR A 599 -25.31 2.65 -13.29
CA TYR A 599 -26.14 2.28 -12.13
C TYR A 599 -25.40 2.33 -10.79
N TRP A 600 -24.06 2.34 -10.77
CA TRP A 600 -23.22 2.54 -9.57
C TRP A 600 -22.32 3.78 -9.69
N PRO A 601 -22.89 5.00 -9.61
CA PRO A 601 -22.14 6.24 -9.86
C PRO A 601 -21.07 6.56 -8.81
N HIS A 602 -21.10 5.90 -7.65
CA HIS A 602 -20.16 6.08 -6.55
C HIS A 602 -19.04 5.04 -6.52
N LEU A 603 -18.99 4.12 -7.49
CA LEU A 603 -17.96 3.09 -7.56
C LEU A 603 -16.57 3.73 -7.71
N MET A 604 -15.68 3.46 -6.76
CA MET A 604 -14.34 4.03 -6.72
C MET A 604 -13.23 3.00 -6.94
N ILE A 605 -13.45 1.75 -6.54
CA ILE A 605 -12.38 0.75 -6.48
C ILE A 605 -12.84 -0.58 -7.06
N ALA A 606 -11.97 -1.22 -7.83
CA ALA A 606 -12.10 -2.62 -8.17
C ALA A 606 -10.81 -3.35 -7.81
N THR A 607 -10.90 -4.39 -6.98
CA THR A 607 -9.74 -5.22 -6.67
C THR A 607 -9.82 -6.50 -7.49
N PHE A 608 -8.82 -6.78 -8.34
CA PHE A 608 -8.70 -7.95 -9.22
C PHE A 608 -7.25 -8.44 -9.29
N TRP A 609 -6.98 -9.60 -9.88
CA TRP A 609 -5.63 -9.91 -10.37
C TRP A 609 -5.33 -9.05 -11.59
N LEU A 610 -4.20 -8.34 -11.56
CA LEU A 610 -3.75 -7.46 -12.64
C LEU A 610 -2.58 -8.07 -13.44
N ALA A 611 -1.96 -9.13 -12.92
CA ALA A 611 -0.81 -9.80 -13.55
C ALA A 611 -1.22 -10.93 -14.51
N SER A 612 -0.28 -11.32 -15.38
CA SER A 612 -0.40 -12.48 -16.27
C SER A 612 -1.61 -12.43 -17.22
N THR A 613 -1.96 -13.55 -17.84
CA THR A 613 -3.07 -13.68 -18.80
C THR A 613 -4.43 -13.41 -18.19
N VAL A 614 -4.57 -13.49 -16.86
CA VAL A 614 -5.84 -13.16 -16.18
C VAL A 614 -6.02 -11.65 -16.01
N GLY A 615 -4.92 -10.88 -15.97
CA GLY A 615 -4.96 -9.42 -15.95
C GLY A 615 -5.64 -8.82 -17.19
N THR A 616 -5.64 -9.50 -18.33
CA THR A 616 -6.27 -9.00 -19.56
C THR A 616 -7.79 -8.85 -19.44
N TYR A 617 -8.45 -9.63 -18.56
CA TYR A 617 -9.89 -9.44 -18.31
C TYR A 617 -10.21 -8.08 -17.68
N VAL A 618 -9.22 -7.41 -17.08
CA VAL A 618 -9.40 -6.06 -16.55
C VAL A 618 -9.62 -5.07 -17.69
N ASP A 619 -8.99 -5.29 -18.85
CA ASP A 619 -9.16 -4.43 -20.02
C ASP A 619 -10.59 -4.52 -20.56
N ASP A 620 -11.20 -5.71 -20.56
CA ASP A 620 -12.61 -5.92 -20.93
C ASP A 620 -13.58 -5.22 -19.99
N VAL A 621 -13.25 -5.17 -18.69
CA VAL A 621 -14.14 -4.66 -17.64
C VAL A 621 -13.99 -3.16 -17.44
N ARG A 622 -12.84 -2.58 -17.81
CA ARG A 622 -12.56 -1.15 -17.63
C ARG A 622 -13.60 -0.24 -18.32
N PRO A 623 -14.04 -0.49 -19.57
CA PRO A 623 -15.13 0.27 -20.20
C PRO A 623 -16.48 0.17 -19.47
N LEU A 624 -16.73 -0.95 -18.80
CA LEU A 624 -17.99 -1.23 -18.08
C LEU A 624 -18.06 -0.47 -16.74
N LEU A 625 -16.95 -0.41 -16.01
CA LEU A 625 -16.87 0.23 -14.68
C LEU A 625 -16.58 1.74 -14.77
N GLY A 626 -16.02 2.19 -15.89
CA GLY A 626 -15.75 3.60 -16.16
C GLY A 626 -14.40 4.11 -15.65
N PRO A 627 -13.98 5.31 -16.09
CA PRO A 627 -12.62 5.80 -15.92
C PRO A 627 -12.27 6.28 -14.50
N LYS A 628 -13.28 6.46 -13.62
CA LYS A 628 -13.08 6.91 -12.23
C LYS A 628 -12.61 5.79 -11.29
N VAL A 629 -12.77 4.53 -11.71
CA VAL A 629 -12.45 3.37 -10.88
C VAL A 629 -10.95 3.12 -10.86
N THR A 630 -10.42 3.04 -9.64
CA THR A 630 -9.03 2.69 -9.38
C THR A 630 -8.91 1.19 -9.19
N TYR A 631 -7.95 0.55 -9.88
CA TYR A 631 -7.73 -0.89 -9.78
C TYR A 631 -6.63 -1.19 -8.77
N LEU A 632 -6.84 -2.20 -7.93
CA LEU A 632 -5.82 -2.66 -6.98
C LEU A 632 -5.63 -4.16 -7.16
N ASP A 633 -4.38 -4.61 -7.21
CA ASP A 633 -4.10 -6.04 -7.25
C ASP A 633 -4.56 -6.69 -5.93
N VAL A 634 -5.25 -7.83 -6.00
CA VAL A 634 -5.66 -8.58 -4.78
C VAL A 634 -4.49 -9.28 -4.08
N GLY A 635 -3.35 -9.35 -4.76
CA GLY A 635 -2.11 -10.01 -4.39
C GLY A 635 -2.06 -11.44 -4.88
N TYR A 636 -0.90 -11.83 -5.38
CA TYR A 636 -0.58 -13.18 -5.82
C TYR A 636 -0.81 -14.22 -4.70
N GLY A 637 -1.44 -15.34 -5.06
CA GLY A 637 -1.65 -16.49 -4.19
C GLY A 637 -2.26 -17.67 -4.92
N SER A 638 -2.21 -18.83 -4.28
CA SER A 638 -2.72 -20.11 -4.74
C SER A 638 -3.51 -20.81 -3.63
N SER A 639 -3.88 -22.08 -3.86
CA SER A 639 -4.49 -22.93 -2.82
C SER A 639 -3.48 -23.27 -1.71
N GLU A 640 -2.21 -23.42 -2.09
CA GLU A 640 -1.07 -23.68 -1.21
C GLU A 640 -0.78 -22.46 -0.30
N VAL A 641 -0.60 -21.26 -0.87
CA VAL A 641 -0.12 -20.09 -0.12
C VAL A 641 -0.53 -18.75 -0.77
N LYS A 642 -0.80 -17.71 0.04
CA LYS A 642 -0.90 -16.31 -0.42
C LYS A 642 0.47 -15.67 -0.29
N ILE A 643 0.98 -14.88 -1.23
CA ILE A 643 2.43 -14.66 -1.36
C ILE A 643 2.89 -13.20 -1.16
N ASN A 644 2.34 -12.21 -1.87
CA ASN A 644 2.84 -10.82 -1.84
C ASN A 644 1.85 -9.82 -1.22
N ILE A 645 2.25 -8.56 -1.02
CA ILE A 645 1.39 -7.51 -0.45
C ILE A 645 1.36 -6.30 -1.39
N PRO A 646 0.31 -6.14 -2.22
CA PRO A 646 0.13 -4.97 -3.08
C PRO A 646 0.11 -3.68 -2.27
N LEU A 647 1.01 -2.75 -2.60
CA LEU A 647 1.16 -1.46 -1.88
C LEU A 647 0.64 -0.26 -2.66
N LYS A 648 0.42 -0.41 -3.97
CA LYS A 648 0.09 0.70 -4.87
C LYS A 648 -1.06 0.30 -5.82
N PRO A 649 -1.91 1.26 -6.20
CA PRO A 649 -2.90 1.03 -7.23
C PRO A 649 -2.28 0.77 -8.62
N ASN A 650 -2.98 -0.01 -9.43
CA ASN A 650 -2.63 -0.35 -10.82
C ASN A 650 -1.24 -0.99 -11.00
N GLU A 651 -0.64 -1.56 -9.94
CA GLU A 651 0.68 -2.17 -9.98
C GLU A 651 0.58 -3.63 -9.51
N PRO A 652 0.77 -4.63 -10.40
CA PRO A 652 0.73 -6.05 -10.04
C PRO A 652 1.98 -6.51 -9.28
N CYS A 653 3.13 -5.86 -9.53
CA CYS A 653 4.38 -6.17 -8.86
C CYS A 653 4.40 -5.59 -7.45
N ALA A 654 4.67 -6.45 -6.46
CA ALA A 654 4.53 -6.07 -5.06
C ALA A 654 5.46 -6.88 -4.15
N PRO A 655 5.87 -6.34 -2.98
CA PRO A 655 6.79 -7.03 -2.09
C PRO A 655 6.26 -8.39 -1.65
N LEU A 656 7.13 -9.40 -1.72
CA LEU A 656 6.94 -10.69 -1.07
C LEU A 656 6.59 -10.47 0.42
N ALA A 657 5.70 -11.28 0.99
CA ALA A 657 5.45 -11.25 2.44
C ALA A 657 6.43 -12.21 3.14
N PRO A 658 7.49 -11.73 3.81
CA PRO A 658 8.55 -12.61 4.33
C PRO A 658 8.17 -13.39 5.60
N PHE A 659 6.93 -13.28 6.06
CA PHE A 659 6.47 -13.76 7.36
C PHE A 659 5.42 -14.88 7.32
N ILE A 660 5.00 -15.31 6.12
CA ILE A 660 3.88 -16.24 5.91
C ILE A 660 4.28 -17.67 5.54
N ALA A 661 5.47 -17.82 4.96
CA ALA A 661 6.04 -19.05 4.45
C ALA A 661 7.54 -18.79 4.23
N PHE A 662 8.32 -19.85 4.09
CA PHE A 662 9.70 -19.76 3.64
C PHE A 662 9.75 -19.96 2.12
N PHE A 663 10.49 -19.09 1.43
CA PHE A 663 10.53 -19.00 -0.03
C PHE A 663 11.94 -19.25 -0.55
N GLU A 664 12.02 -20.12 -1.55
CA GLU A 664 13.21 -20.32 -2.37
C GLU A 664 12.84 -20.10 -3.85
N PHE A 665 13.85 -19.78 -4.66
CA PHE A 665 13.65 -19.34 -6.03
C PHE A 665 14.67 -20.01 -6.94
N LEU A 666 14.21 -20.84 -7.86
CA LEU A 666 15.07 -21.52 -8.82
C LEU A 666 15.27 -20.63 -10.06
N PRO A 667 16.50 -20.24 -10.42
CA PRO A 667 16.75 -19.49 -11.65
C PRO A 667 16.31 -20.29 -12.88
N VAL A 668 15.58 -19.65 -13.79
CA VAL A 668 15.14 -20.30 -15.05
C VAL A 668 16.34 -20.68 -15.95
N THR A 669 17.45 -19.98 -15.79
CA THR A 669 18.73 -20.27 -16.46
C THR A 669 19.44 -21.51 -15.91
N GLY A 670 18.96 -22.10 -14.81
CA GLY A 670 19.59 -23.22 -14.11
C GLY A 670 20.52 -22.76 -12.99
N GLY A 671 20.74 -23.64 -12.01
CA GLY A 671 21.53 -23.39 -10.82
C GLY A 671 20.82 -23.86 -9.55
N GLU A 672 21.41 -23.53 -8.40
CA GLU A 672 20.83 -23.83 -7.09
C GLU A 672 19.71 -22.83 -6.73
N PRO A 673 18.73 -23.23 -5.90
CA PRO A 673 17.72 -22.31 -5.40
C PRO A 673 18.31 -21.15 -4.59
N LEU A 674 17.89 -19.94 -4.90
CA LEU A 674 18.26 -18.70 -4.24
C LEU A 674 17.24 -18.32 -3.15
N LEU A 675 17.68 -17.51 -2.19
CA LEU A 675 16.84 -16.86 -1.19
C LEU A 675 16.28 -15.54 -1.72
N ALA A 676 15.20 -15.07 -1.09
CA ALA A 676 14.48 -13.87 -1.54
C ALA A 676 15.37 -12.62 -1.72
N HIS A 677 16.36 -12.42 -0.84
CA HIS A 677 17.25 -11.25 -0.87
C HIS A 677 18.41 -11.40 -1.86
N GLU A 678 18.61 -12.59 -2.44
CA GLU A 678 19.67 -12.89 -3.41
C GLU A 678 19.21 -12.70 -4.86
N LEU A 679 17.91 -12.47 -5.07
CA LEU A 679 17.34 -12.29 -6.40
C LEU A 679 17.83 -11.01 -7.06
N LYS A 680 17.71 -10.94 -8.38
CA LYS A 680 18.10 -9.78 -9.18
C LYS A 680 16.89 -9.16 -9.87
N ASP A 681 16.91 -7.84 -9.94
CA ASP A 681 15.85 -7.08 -10.61
C ASP A 681 15.75 -7.43 -12.10
N GLY A 682 14.52 -7.58 -12.60
CA GLY A 682 14.21 -7.94 -13.98
C GLY A 682 14.34 -9.43 -14.31
N GLU A 683 14.94 -10.25 -13.44
CA GLU A 683 15.10 -11.70 -13.67
C GLU A 683 13.84 -12.49 -13.30
N ILE A 684 13.73 -13.70 -13.86
CA ILE A 684 12.61 -14.62 -13.69
C ILE A 684 13.09 -15.87 -12.95
N TYR A 685 12.29 -16.32 -11.98
CA TYR A 685 12.58 -17.47 -11.15
C TYR A 685 11.34 -18.35 -11.02
N GLU A 686 11.55 -19.65 -10.80
CA GLU A 686 10.50 -20.60 -10.42
C GLU A 686 10.39 -20.66 -8.89
N LEU A 687 9.17 -20.56 -8.37
CA LEU A 687 8.89 -20.42 -6.95
C LEU A 687 8.83 -21.78 -6.24
N ILE A 688 9.59 -21.90 -5.15
CA ILE A 688 9.56 -23.03 -4.23
C ILE A 688 9.11 -22.52 -2.86
N VAL A 689 8.18 -23.24 -2.22
CA VAL A 689 7.57 -22.80 -0.96
C VAL A 689 7.67 -23.87 0.13
N THR A 690 7.96 -23.42 1.35
CA THR A 690 7.77 -24.21 2.57
C THR A 690 6.71 -23.52 3.43
N THR A 691 5.63 -24.22 3.73
CA THR A 691 4.41 -23.64 4.35
C THR A 691 4.14 -24.21 5.74
N TYR A 692 3.43 -23.44 6.55
CA TYR A 692 2.91 -23.88 7.85
C TYR A 692 1.93 -25.06 7.80
N SER A 693 1.41 -25.38 6.61
CA SER A 693 0.52 -26.51 6.37
C SER A 693 1.25 -27.74 5.82
N GLY A 694 2.58 -27.78 5.96
CA GLY A 694 3.37 -28.99 5.79
C GLY A 694 3.70 -29.35 4.34
N LEU A 695 3.61 -28.39 3.42
CA LEU A 695 4.31 -28.48 2.14
C LEU A 695 5.73 -27.99 2.35
N TYR A 696 6.74 -28.84 2.16
CA TYR A 696 8.16 -28.56 2.43
C TYR A 696 8.98 -28.57 1.14
N ARG A 697 9.65 -27.46 0.83
CA ARG A 697 10.34 -27.20 -0.45
C ARG A 697 9.50 -27.63 -1.67
N TYR A 698 8.20 -27.35 -1.61
CA TYR A 698 7.25 -27.71 -2.65
C TYR A 698 7.43 -26.77 -3.84
N ASN A 699 7.78 -27.34 -4.98
CA ASN A 699 7.87 -26.59 -6.22
C ASN A 699 6.46 -26.30 -6.75
N MET A 700 6.10 -25.01 -6.72
CA MET A 700 4.81 -24.51 -7.20
C MET A 700 4.68 -24.56 -8.72
N GLN A 701 5.80 -24.68 -9.44
CA GLN A 701 5.91 -24.53 -10.88
C GLN A 701 5.39 -23.17 -11.36
N ASP A 702 5.44 -22.16 -10.50
CA ASP A 702 5.04 -20.80 -10.82
C ASP A 702 6.27 -19.96 -11.12
N LEU A 703 6.29 -19.31 -12.30
CA LEU A 703 7.30 -18.34 -12.66
C LEU A 703 6.91 -16.98 -12.11
N ILE A 704 7.87 -16.33 -11.47
CA ILE A 704 7.75 -14.97 -10.97
C ILE A 704 8.85 -14.10 -11.57
N LYS A 705 8.55 -12.83 -11.79
CA LYS A 705 9.51 -11.82 -12.19
C LYS A 705 9.77 -10.86 -11.03
N VAL A 706 11.02 -10.46 -10.86
CA VAL A 706 11.39 -9.44 -9.88
C VAL A 706 11.29 -8.04 -10.51
N GLY A 707 10.64 -7.11 -9.80
CA GLY A 707 10.47 -5.70 -10.20
C GLY A 707 10.90 -4.74 -9.09
N GLY A 708 12.19 -4.74 -8.79
CA GLY A 708 12.82 -3.97 -7.73
C GLY A 708 12.62 -4.56 -6.33
N PHE A 709 12.89 -3.73 -5.31
CA PHE A 709 12.90 -4.14 -3.91
C PHE A 709 12.17 -3.12 -3.03
N THR A 710 11.50 -3.62 -2.00
CA THR A 710 11.03 -2.82 -0.86
C THR A 710 11.87 -3.20 0.35
N GLY A 711 12.72 -2.29 0.82
CA GLY A 711 13.77 -2.66 1.78
C GLY A 711 14.76 -3.63 1.14
N ASN A 712 14.94 -4.81 1.74
CA ASN A 712 15.71 -5.92 1.16
C ASN A 712 14.82 -7.09 0.73
N THR A 713 13.51 -6.85 0.60
CA THR A 713 12.52 -7.82 0.13
C THR A 713 12.22 -7.60 -1.35
N PRO A 714 12.28 -8.62 -2.21
CA PRO A 714 11.99 -8.48 -3.63
C PRO A 714 10.52 -8.16 -3.85
N ASN A 715 10.25 -7.24 -4.77
CA ASN A 715 8.92 -7.07 -5.34
C ASN A 715 8.76 -8.11 -6.45
N ILE A 716 7.69 -8.89 -6.38
CA ILE A 716 7.45 -10.00 -7.29
C ILE A 716 6.12 -9.83 -8.00
N GLU A 717 6.10 -10.31 -9.24
CA GLU A 717 4.92 -10.42 -10.09
C GLU A 717 4.81 -11.85 -10.63
N PHE A 718 3.60 -12.41 -10.63
CA PHE A 718 3.35 -13.71 -11.23
C PHE A 718 3.34 -13.60 -12.77
N VAL A 719 4.11 -14.46 -13.44
CA VAL A 719 4.26 -14.46 -14.90
C VAL A 719 3.38 -15.55 -15.52
N SER A 720 3.67 -16.81 -15.24
CA SER A 720 2.98 -17.98 -15.80
C SER A 720 3.33 -19.24 -15.01
N LYS A 721 2.77 -20.40 -15.38
CA LYS A 721 3.33 -21.69 -14.94
C LYS A 721 4.63 -22.01 -15.71
N SER A 722 5.57 -22.75 -15.13
CA SER A 722 6.78 -23.23 -15.82
C SER A 722 6.44 -24.19 -16.96
N THR A 723 5.28 -24.86 -16.91
CA THR A 723 4.71 -25.62 -18.03
C THR A 723 4.23 -24.75 -19.20
N GLU A 724 4.08 -23.44 -18.99
CA GLU A 724 3.71 -22.45 -20.02
C GLU A 724 4.94 -21.71 -20.55
N ILE A 725 6.11 -22.35 -20.54
CA ILE A 725 7.29 -21.92 -21.29
C ILE A 725 7.24 -22.56 -22.68
N ALA A 726 7.25 -21.73 -23.72
CA ALA A 726 7.45 -22.17 -25.08
C ALA A 726 8.92 -22.55 -25.28
N ASN A 727 9.14 -23.75 -25.81
CA ASN A 727 10.47 -24.26 -26.06
C ASN A 727 10.47 -25.23 -27.25
N ILE A 728 11.23 -24.92 -28.30
CA ILE A 728 11.50 -25.75 -29.48
C ILE A 728 13.01 -26.01 -29.62
N ALA A 729 13.84 -24.98 -29.47
CA ALA A 729 15.29 -25.01 -29.73
C ALA A 729 16.14 -24.61 -28.50
N ASP A 730 15.54 -24.57 -27.31
CA ASP A 730 16.11 -24.15 -26.01
C ASP A 730 15.99 -22.65 -25.67
N GLU A 731 15.16 -21.90 -26.40
CA GLU A 731 14.94 -20.45 -26.18
C GLU A 731 14.22 -20.12 -24.87
N LYS A 732 13.46 -21.08 -24.32
CA LYS A 732 12.68 -20.98 -23.07
C LYS A 732 11.98 -19.62 -22.89
N ILE A 733 10.95 -19.38 -23.69
CA ILE A 733 10.20 -18.12 -23.66
C ILE A 733 8.92 -18.29 -22.84
N PRO A 734 8.67 -17.44 -21.83
CA PRO A 734 7.38 -17.43 -21.13
C PRO A 734 6.22 -17.20 -22.09
N GLY A 735 5.17 -18.01 -22.00
CA GLY A 735 3.97 -17.88 -22.84
C GLY A 735 3.28 -16.52 -22.70
N SER A 736 3.39 -15.89 -21.54
CA SER A 736 2.91 -14.52 -21.30
C SER A 736 3.61 -13.50 -22.22
N ASP A 737 4.91 -13.62 -22.45
CA ASP A 737 5.65 -12.70 -23.32
C ASP A 737 5.21 -12.83 -24.78
N LEU A 738 4.99 -14.07 -25.24
CA LEU A 738 4.45 -14.36 -26.57
C LEU A 738 3.03 -13.80 -26.73
N ASN A 739 2.16 -14.04 -25.74
CA ASN A 739 0.78 -13.57 -25.74
C ASN A 739 0.69 -12.04 -25.71
N GLN A 740 1.49 -11.39 -24.87
CA GLN A 740 1.55 -9.92 -24.79
C GLN A 740 2.01 -9.35 -26.13
N CYS A 741 3.12 -9.85 -26.67
CA CYS A 741 3.70 -9.32 -27.91
C CYS A 741 2.73 -9.43 -29.09
N ILE A 742 2.10 -10.59 -29.30
CA ILE A 742 1.16 -10.75 -30.42
C ILE A 742 -0.10 -9.88 -30.26
N ARG A 743 -0.60 -9.72 -29.04
CA ARG A 743 -1.79 -8.89 -28.76
C ARG A 743 -1.50 -7.40 -28.92
N GLU A 744 -0.35 -6.92 -28.47
CA GLU A 744 0.04 -5.50 -28.61
C GLU A 744 0.18 -5.10 -30.09
N ILE A 745 0.77 -5.97 -30.91
CA ILE A 745 0.92 -5.74 -32.35
C ILE A 745 -0.43 -5.85 -33.06
N ALA A 746 -1.23 -6.87 -32.72
CA ALA A 746 -2.58 -6.97 -33.29
C ALA A 746 -3.44 -5.74 -32.94
N ALA A 747 -3.36 -5.24 -31.71
CA ALA A 747 -4.05 -4.03 -31.28
C ALA A 747 -3.53 -2.76 -31.98
N SER A 748 -2.21 -2.60 -32.16
CA SER A 748 -1.63 -1.44 -32.87
C SER A 748 -2.03 -1.39 -34.34
N MET A 749 -2.33 -2.55 -34.94
CA MET A 749 -2.88 -2.70 -36.29
C MET A 749 -4.42 -2.50 -36.34
N GLY A 750 -5.09 -2.23 -35.21
CA GLY A 750 -6.54 -2.11 -35.14
C GLY A 750 -7.30 -3.44 -35.22
N LEU A 751 -6.65 -4.54 -34.87
CA LEU A 751 -7.15 -5.92 -34.96
C LEU A 751 -7.12 -6.62 -33.59
N PRO A 752 -7.84 -6.13 -32.57
CA PRO A 752 -7.83 -6.73 -31.25
C PRO A 752 -8.29 -8.19 -31.29
N LEU A 753 -7.56 -9.04 -30.55
CA LEU A 753 -7.83 -10.47 -30.47
C LEU A 753 -8.71 -10.76 -29.25
N ARG A 754 -9.86 -11.40 -29.48
CA ARG A 754 -10.73 -11.90 -28.42
C ARG A 754 -10.06 -13.05 -27.67
N GLN A 755 -9.61 -14.07 -28.41
CA GLN A 755 -8.87 -15.22 -27.86
C GLN A 755 -7.58 -15.47 -28.64
N CYS A 756 -6.54 -15.91 -27.94
CA CYS A 756 -5.31 -16.39 -28.53
C CYS A 756 -4.73 -17.57 -27.73
N GLN A 757 -4.46 -18.69 -28.40
CA GLN A 757 -3.63 -19.79 -27.88
C GLN A 757 -2.47 -20.04 -28.84
N MET A 758 -1.44 -20.75 -28.40
CA MET A 758 -0.27 -21.07 -29.19
C MET A 758 0.18 -22.51 -28.93
N SER A 759 0.53 -23.22 -30.00
CA SER A 759 1.07 -24.58 -29.94
C SER A 759 2.52 -24.58 -30.43
N PRO A 760 3.49 -25.07 -29.64
CA PRO A 760 4.85 -25.28 -30.12
C PRO A 760 4.89 -26.57 -30.94
N ASP A 761 4.95 -26.44 -32.26
CA ASP A 761 5.08 -27.59 -33.15
C ASP A 761 6.55 -27.97 -33.31
N GLN A 762 6.96 -28.98 -32.56
CA GLN A 762 8.32 -29.53 -32.59
C GLN A 762 8.70 -30.11 -33.96
N THR A 763 7.72 -30.61 -34.72
CA THR A 763 7.96 -31.27 -36.01
C THR A 763 8.31 -30.24 -37.07
N SER A 764 7.50 -29.18 -37.16
CA SER A 764 7.75 -28.07 -38.09
C SER A 764 8.65 -26.99 -37.52
N ARG A 765 9.11 -27.14 -36.27
CA ARG A 765 9.97 -26.21 -35.53
C ARG A 765 9.44 -24.78 -35.54
N GLN A 766 8.13 -24.60 -35.38
CA GLN A 766 7.50 -23.28 -35.39
C GLN A 766 6.45 -23.14 -34.28
N TYR A 767 6.18 -21.90 -33.87
CA TYR A 767 5.03 -21.60 -33.04
C TYR A 767 3.79 -21.41 -33.92
N VAL A 768 2.69 -22.10 -33.58
CA VAL A 768 1.41 -22.01 -34.29
C VAL A 768 0.42 -21.29 -33.39
N PHE A 769 0.12 -20.03 -33.71
CA PHE A 769 -0.91 -19.24 -33.04
C PHE A 769 -2.30 -19.59 -33.55
N LEU A 770 -3.27 -19.58 -32.64
CA LEU A 770 -4.69 -19.80 -32.86
C LEU A 770 -5.41 -18.57 -32.34
N ALA A 771 -5.96 -17.75 -33.23
CA ALA A 771 -6.50 -16.44 -32.86
C ALA A 771 -7.96 -16.30 -33.27
N GLU A 772 -8.82 -15.93 -32.33
CA GLU A 772 -10.18 -15.45 -32.58
C GLU A 772 -10.17 -13.92 -32.52
N PRO A 773 -10.39 -13.21 -33.64
CA PRO A 773 -10.53 -11.76 -33.65
C PRO A 773 -11.81 -11.29 -32.95
N GLU A 774 -11.81 -10.08 -32.38
CA GLU A 774 -13.06 -9.48 -31.85
C GLU A 774 -14.10 -9.23 -32.94
N THR A 775 -13.65 -8.75 -34.10
CA THR A 775 -14.48 -8.49 -35.27
C THR A 775 -14.08 -9.43 -36.39
N HIS A 776 -15.06 -10.07 -37.01
CA HIS A 776 -14.81 -10.85 -38.24
C HIS A 776 -14.46 -9.90 -39.37
N THR A 777 -13.19 -9.90 -39.79
CA THR A 777 -12.71 -9.19 -40.98
C THR A 777 -12.40 -10.21 -42.06
N VAL A 778 -12.90 -9.96 -43.28
CA VAL A 778 -12.69 -10.86 -44.44
C VAL A 778 -11.21 -10.88 -44.86
N ASP A 779 -10.49 -9.78 -44.64
CA ASP A 779 -9.08 -9.59 -45.02
C ASP A 779 -8.18 -9.37 -43.78
N PHE A 780 -8.07 -10.37 -42.90
CA PHE A 780 -7.16 -10.28 -41.75
C PHE A 780 -5.69 -10.41 -42.22
N PRO A 781 -4.81 -9.41 -42.00
CA PRO A 781 -3.44 -9.36 -42.53
C PRO A 781 -2.47 -10.25 -41.72
N VAL A 782 -2.66 -11.57 -41.81
CA VAL A 782 -1.89 -12.58 -41.05
C VAL A 782 -0.38 -12.44 -41.26
N GLU A 783 0.07 -12.28 -42.51
CA GLU A 783 1.49 -12.21 -42.84
C GLU A 783 2.18 -10.98 -42.23
N GLN A 784 1.52 -9.83 -42.26
CA GLN A 784 2.05 -8.60 -41.67
C GLN A 784 2.15 -8.74 -40.14
N LEU A 785 1.09 -9.23 -39.49
CA LEU A 785 1.07 -9.44 -38.04
C LEU A 785 2.22 -10.36 -37.59
N ILE A 786 2.41 -11.49 -38.27
CA ILE A 786 3.48 -12.44 -37.96
C ILE A 786 4.87 -11.84 -38.20
N THR A 787 5.03 -11.01 -39.24
CA THR A 787 6.31 -10.36 -39.54
C THR A 787 6.68 -9.36 -38.45
N GLU A 788 5.74 -8.49 -38.07
CA GLU A 788 5.95 -7.52 -36.98
C GLU A 788 6.22 -8.24 -35.64
N PHE A 789 5.51 -9.34 -35.39
CA PHE A 789 5.73 -10.19 -34.21
C PHE A 789 7.14 -10.80 -34.20
N ASP A 790 7.60 -11.39 -35.31
CA ASP A 790 8.94 -12.00 -35.39
C ASP A 790 10.04 -10.98 -35.09
N GLU A 791 9.93 -9.77 -35.64
CA GLU A 791 10.88 -8.69 -35.41
C GLU A 791 10.86 -8.15 -33.97
N ALA A 792 9.69 -8.04 -33.36
CA ALA A 792 9.57 -7.66 -31.95
C ALA A 792 10.18 -8.73 -31.02
N MET A 793 9.92 -10.01 -31.29
CA MET A 793 10.44 -11.11 -30.49
C MET A 793 11.97 -11.25 -30.61
N LYS A 794 12.56 -11.04 -31.80
CA LYS A 794 14.02 -11.00 -31.98
C LYS A 794 14.70 -9.91 -31.16
N LYS A 795 14.05 -8.75 -31.00
CA LYS A 795 14.57 -7.64 -30.19
C LYS A 795 14.46 -7.94 -28.69
N LYS A 796 13.38 -8.59 -28.28
CA LYS A 796 13.06 -8.83 -26.86
C LYS A 796 13.78 -10.06 -26.28
N HIS A 797 13.96 -11.13 -27.07
CA HIS A 797 14.51 -12.39 -26.58
C HIS A 797 15.73 -12.82 -27.40
N PHE A 798 16.92 -12.77 -26.77
CA PHE A 798 18.18 -13.20 -27.39
C PHE A 798 18.13 -14.65 -27.88
N GLY A 799 17.59 -15.58 -27.09
CA GLY A 799 17.46 -16.99 -27.49
C GLY A 799 16.58 -17.18 -28.73
N TYR A 800 15.42 -16.51 -28.78
CA TYR A 800 14.56 -16.50 -29.97
C TYR A 800 15.31 -15.98 -31.19
N SER A 801 15.98 -14.83 -31.05
CA SER A 801 16.75 -14.19 -32.11
C SER A 801 17.85 -15.10 -32.64
N LEU A 802 18.62 -15.71 -31.74
CA LEU A 802 19.71 -16.63 -32.07
C LEU A 802 19.19 -17.82 -32.88
N PHE A 803 18.14 -18.50 -32.42
CA PHE A 803 17.65 -19.72 -33.06
C PHE A 803 16.83 -19.45 -34.33
N ARG A 804 16.16 -18.30 -34.45
CA ARG A 804 15.57 -17.84 -35.72
C ARG A 804 16.66 -17.60 -36.77
N ASN A 805 17.75 -16.92 -36.39
CA ASN A 805 18.87 -16.64 -37.30
C ASN A 805 19.65 -17.90 -37.71
N GLN A 806 19.74 -18.89 -36.80
CA GLN A 806 20.35 -20.19 -37.08
C GLN A 806 19.41 -21.18 -37.79
N GLN A 807 18.17 -20.79 -38.11
CA GLN A 807 17.17 -21.66 -38.74
C GLN A 807 16.87 -22.93 -37.92
N LEU A 808 17.07 -22.84 -36.61
CA LEU A 808 16.66 -23.85 -35.63
C LEU A 808 15.21 -23.63 -35.18
N LEU A 809 14.70 -22.41 -35.34
CA LEU A 809 13.31 -22.02 -35.16
C LEU A 809 12.79 -21.38 -36.46
N ASN A 810 11.68 -21.87 -36.99
CA ASN A 810 11.02 -21.37 -38.19
C ASN A 810 10.09 -20.19 -37.87
N LEU A 811 9.67 -19.47 -38.91
CA LEU A 811 8.75 -18.33 -38.76
C LEU A 811 7.43 -18.82 -38.13
N PRO A 812 6.88 -18.13 -37.12
CA PRO A 812 5.59 -18.49 -36.56
C PRO A 812 4.48 -18.44 -37.61
N THR A 813 3.38 -19.14 -37.34
CA THR A 813 2.17 -19.06 -38.17
C THR A 813 0.98 -18.72 -37.30
N LEU A 814 -0.08 -18.17 -37.92
CA LEU A 814 -1.34 -17.90 -37.24
C LEU A 814 -2.50 -18.51 -38.02
N ARG A 815 -3.40 -19.18 -37.30
CA ARG A 815 -4.65 -19.73 -37.77
C ARG A 815 -5.79 -18.93 -37.16
N LEU A 816 -6.67 -18.44 -38.03
CA LEU A 816 -7.87 -17.72 -37.59
C LEU A 816 -8.94 -18.72 -37.17
N MET A 817 -9.54 -18.42 -36.03
CA MET A 817 -10.58 -19.22 -35.40
C MET A 817 -11.94 -18.56 -35.62
N LYS A 818 -12.98 -19.37 -35.83
CA LYS A 818 -14.36 -18.88 -35.95
C LYS A 818 -14.82 -18.19 -34.65
N GLN A 819 -15.65 -17.16 -34.78
CA GLN A 819 -16.35 -16.57 -33.64
C GLN A 819 -17.11 -17.63 -32.83
N GLY A 820 -17.04 -17.52 -31.50
CA GLY A 820 -17.62 -18.50 -30.58
C GLY A 820 -16.62 -19.56 -30.09
N TRP A 821 -15.37 -19.51 -30.54
CA TRP A 821 -14.35 -20.49 -30.17
C TRP A 821 -13.96 -20.37 -28.70
N GLN A 822 -13.78 -19.15 -28.18
CA GLN A 822 -13.56 -18.89 -26.76
C GLN A 822 -14.65 -19.52 -25.89
N GLU A 823 -15.92 -19.32 -26.24
CA GLU A 823 -17.05 -19.89 -25.51
C GLU A 823 -16.99 -21.42 -25.53
N HIS A 824 -16.65 -22.01 -26.66
CA HIS A 824 -16.46 -23.46 -26.78
C HIS A 824 -15.35 -23.98 -25.85
N LEU A 825 -14.21 -23.28 -25.77
CA LEU A 825 -13.11 -23.65 -24.87
C LEU A 825 -13.55 -23.63 -23.39
N TYR A 826 -14.38 -22.66 -23.00
CA TYR A 826 -14.96 -22.63 -21.66
C TYR A 826 -15.92 -23.79 -21.42
N GLN A 827 -16.81 -24.07 -22.38
CA GLN A 827 -17.79 -25.17 -22.27
C GLN A 827 -17.12 -26.53 -22.08
N GLN A 828 -16.01 -26.80 -22.78
CA GLN A 828 -15.25 -28.04 -22.62
C GLN A 828 -14.66 -28.23 -21.20
N ARG A 829 -14.47 -27.13 -20.45
CA ARG A 829 -13.84 -27.14 -19.14
C ARG A 829 -14.82 -26.94 -17.98
N LEU A 830 -16.09 -26.68 -18.27
CA LEU A 830 -17.14 -26.56 -17.27
C LEU A 830 -17.42 -27.91 -16.60
N LYS A 831 -17.58 -27.88 -15.27
CA LYS A 831 -17.92 -29.03 -14.43
C LYS A 831 -18.96 -28.58 -13.39
N PRO A 832 -19.76 -29.50 -12.81
CA PRO A 832 -20.67 -29.14 -11.72
C PRO A 832 -19.93 -28.41 -10.60
N GLY A 833 -20.43 -27.23 -10.20
CA GLY A 833 -19.82 -26.40 -9.16
C GLY A 833 -18.59 -25.58 -9.59
N VAL A 834 -18.20 -25.58 -10.87
CA VAL A 834 -17.13 -24.74 -11.42
C VAL A 834 -17.74 -23.69 -12.37
N THR A 835 -17.52 -22.42 -12.08
CA THR A 835 -17.97 -21.29 -12.92
C THR A 835 -16.96 -20.94 -14.00
N ILE A 836 -17.40 -20.28 -15.07
CA ILE A 836 -16.51 -19.79 -16.16
C ILE A 836 -15.35 -18.95 -15.61
N ALA A 837 -15.60 -18.13 -14.59
CA ALA A 837 -14.58 -17.27 -13.97
C ALA A 837 -13.45 -18.06 -13.25
N GLN A 838 -13.67 -19.34 -12.93
CA GLN A 838 -12.66 -20.24 -12.34
C GLN A 838 -11.85 -20.99 -13.39
N ILE A 839 -12.28 -20.96 -14.66
CA ILE A 839 -11.59 -21.64 -15.75
C ILE A 839 -10.45 -20.77 -16.22
N LYS A 840 -9.23 -21.30 -16.08
CA LYS A 840 -8.03 -20.74 -16.72
C LYS A 840 -7.84 -21.43 -18.07
N LEU A 841 -7.90 -20.65 -19.15
CA LEU A 841 -7.54 -21.13 -20.48
C LEU A 841 -6.03 -21.02 -20.64
N PRO A 842 -5.32 -22.12 -20.94
CA PRO A 842 -3.87 -22.07 -21.13
C PRO A 842 -3.57 -21.33 -22.43
N PHE A 843 -2.54 -20.49 -22.39
CA PHE A 843 -2.02 -19.91 -23.63
C PHE A 843 -1.30 -20.97 -24.47
N ILE A 844 -0.43 -21.78 -23.83
CA ILE A 844 0.29 -22.86 -24.51
C ILE A 844 -0.54 -24.14 -24.51
N VAL A 845 -0.86 -24.66 -25.69
CA VAL A 845 -1.59 -25.93 -25.88
C VAL A 845 -0.71 -26.98 -26.54
N LYS A 846 -0.94 -28.26 -26.20
CA LYS A 846 -0.19 -29.39 -26.77
C LYS A 846 -0.83 -29.96 -28.04
N THR A 847 -2.11 -29.69 -28.25
CA THR A 847 -2.91 -30.27 -29.33
C THR A 847 -3.66 -29.15 -30.02
N LEU A 848 -3.60 -29.14 -31.35
CA LEU A 848 -4.40 -28.21 -32.16
C LEU A 848 -5.89 -28.58 -32.06
N PRO A 849 -6.80 -27.58 -32.07
CA PRO A 849 -8.23 -27.82 -32.10
C PRO A 849 -8.67 -28.44 -33.43
N ASP A 850 -9.89 -28.98 -33.43
CA ASP A 850 -10.51 -29.55 -34.63
C ASP A 850 -10.50 -28.53 -35.78
N SER A 851 -10.19 -29.00 -37.00
CA SER A 851 -10.13 -28.17 -38.20
C SER A 851 -11.47 -27.52 -38.55
N THR A 852 -12.58 -28.02 -38.01
CA THR A 852 -13.90 -27.38 -38.11
C THR A 852 -13.94 -25.96 -37.54
N TRP A 853 -13.02 -25.60 -36.65
CA TRP A 853 -12.93 -24.27 -36.04
C TRP A 853 -12.08 -23.27 -36.83
N PHE A 854 -11.35 -23.72 -37.85
CA PHE A 854 -10.56 -22.83 -38.71
C PHE A 854 -11.47 -22.07 -39.68
N VAL A 855 -11.14 -20.80 -39.93
CA VAL A 855 -11.81 -19.92 -40.91
C VAL A 855 -11.47 -20.34 -42.32
#